data_AF-M0E0Y8-F1
#
_entry.id   AF-M0E0Y8-F1
#
_cell.length_a   1.000
_cell.length_b   1.000
_cell.length_c   1.000
_cell.angle_alpha   90.00
_cell.angle_beta   90.00
_cell.angle_gamma   90.00
#
_symmetry.space_group_name_H-M   'P 1'
#
loop_
_entity.id
_entity.type
_entity.pdbx_description
1 polymer ?
#
loop_
_entity_poly.entity_id
_entity_poly.type
_entity_poly.pdbx_seq_one_letter_code
_entity_poly.pdbx_strand_id
1 'polypeptide(L)'
;MTDLLSLSALRTQFGTERGAVKAVDGIDLSIEHGETVGLVGESGSGKSVTALSAMDLVDDPGEIAGGRITLADPALAASLLDEFDDAYVPYPSELIDAVAAVSSDLRAGRRVSDTPAELRGMADDLSAEADPGDLASDLGAAASRLADNTDPETVGDDLEAALADAVDGFVFLDADARERIRGGADPTDVEIDEGLVDVTAAPESAVRRVRGGEMGMIFQDPMTSLNPAVTVGEQIAESLRLHRYGDQKTDSWGNGIREILPKLGGRDGDDEVMDEVVRMLQAVGIPEAKQRVNDYPHEFSGGMRQRVLVAIALACRPNLLIADEPTTALDVTIQAQILDLIDDLQAEFGMSVLMITHDLGVVAETCDRVAVMYAGEIVEEGPVEEIFSNPSHPYTYTLLESIPTEEKERLTPIEGNVPDLIDMPEGCHFAPRCPWAEPRCREGEIPYLQHGSDDIDHRSKCVHEEFDKAAYGTEGVEAGARSAIGDPLVEVRGMRKYYQQEDGAFDRLFGGGAPSVKAVDGIDLDVREQETLGLVGESGCGKSTAGRAILHLDPPTDGTVVFAGEDLGSLSKSDLRKRRKDMQMVFQDPMSSLDPRMTAGQTIMEPLKIHDLAEGRRRERAFELMDAVGLERGQFGRYPHELSGGQRQRVGIARALAVDPDFIVADEPVSALDVSVQAQIINLLEDLQEEFGLTFLFIAHDLSVVRHISDRVAVMYLGEIVEVAETDELFETPKPPYSKALLSAIPEPDPLADTDDRTILKGDVPSPIDPPSGCRFRTRCPSIIPPADLDIEQERYREVMFYRQRLESGDIDVDAIESEVRIENDSAPTAVADGGAHAALFEYFFDGPLSEEVRAVVSDSFEHLKNDRWEEAEAILRGTFESVCERENPALGESSHPAACHLHDERSNR
;
A
#
# COMPACT_ATOMS: atom_id res chain seq x y z
N MET A 1 -0.36 22.30 20.83
CA MET A 1 -1.32 22.20 19.73
C MET A 1 -2.19 21.02 20.08
N THR A 2 -3.48 21.08 19.78
CA THR A 2 -4.41 20.01 20.15
C THR A 2 -4.29 18.91 19.11
N ASP A 3 -4.14 17.66 19.56
CA ASP A 3 -4.08 16.50 18.66
C ASP A 3 -5.39 16.41 17.87
N LEU A 4 -5.31 16.21 16.54
CA LEU A 4 -6.49 16.01 15.70
C LEU A 4 -7.17 14.70 16.06
N LEU A 5 -6.40 13.60 16.14
CA LEU A 5 -6.88 12.30 16.59
C LEU A 5 -6.06 11.87 17.80
N SER A 6 -6.72 11.38 18.84
CA SER A 6 -6.06 10.73 19.98
C SER A 6 -6.72 9.40 20.31
N LEU A 7 -5.91 8.34 20.30
CA LEU A 7 -6.22 7.00 20.78
C LEU A 7 -5.60 6.87 22.16
N SER A 8 -6.41 6.62 23.19
CA SER A 8 -5.95 6.51 24.59
C SER A 8 -6.28 5.13 25.14
N ALA A 9 -5.25 4.38 25.53
CA ALA A 9 -5.31 3.02 26.05
C ALA A 9 -6.23 2.08 25.24
N LEU A 10 -6.25 2.23 23.91
CA LEU A 10 -7.18 1.53 23.02
C LEU A 10 -6.95 0.01 23.06
N ARG A 11 -8.02 -0.74 23.28
CA ARG A 11 -8.03 -2.21 23.36
C ARG A 11 -9.07 -2.77 22.42
N THR A 12 -8.66 -3.63 21.51
CA THR A 12 -9.57 -4.30 20.56
C THR A 12 -9.31 -5.80 20.58
N GLN A 13 -10.38 -6.57 20.75
CA GLN A 13 -10.30 -8.02 20.94
C GLN A 13 -11.29 -8.76 20.05
N PHE A 14 -10.95 -9.98 19.63
CA PHE A 14 -11.83 -10.85 18.85
C PHE A 14 -12.16 -12.12 19.62
N GLY A 15 -13.45 -12.41 19.79
CA GLY A 15 -13.92 -13.62 20.45
C GLY A 15 -13.68 -14.87 19.59
N THR A 16 -12.94 -15.85 20.12
CA THR A 16 -12.76 -17.16 19.47
C THR A 16 -13.13 -18.31 20.41
N GLU A 17 -13.34 -19.52 19.87
CA GLU A 17 -13.57 -20.72 20.69
C GLU A 17 -12.42 -21.04 21.66
N ARG A 18 -11.20 -20.54 21.38
CA ARG A 18 -9.99 -20.78 22.17
C ARG A 18 -9.70 -19.70 23.21
N GLY A 19 -10.35 -18.53 23.11
CA GLY A 19 -10.08 -17.36 23.94
C GLY A 19 -10.23 -16.05 23.15
N ALA A 20 -10.06 -14.92 23.82
CA ALA A 20 -10.05 -13.60 23.17
C ALA A 20 -8.67 -13.35 22.53
N VAL A 21 -8.65 -13.08 21.22
CA VAL A 21 -7.46 -12.63 20.51
C VAL A 21 -7.31 -11.14 20.78
N LYS A 22 -6.23 -10.73 21.46
CA LYS A 22 -5.95 -9.31 21.74
C LYS A 22 -5.20 -8.70 20.55
N ALA A 23 -5.96 -8.14 19.62
CA ALA A 23 -5.38 -7.56 18.40
C ALA A 23 -4.74 -6.19 18.64
N VAL A 24 -5.30 -5.41 19.56
CA VAL A 24 -4.75 -4.14 20.06
C VAL A 24 -4.86 -4.17 21.59
N ASP A 25 -3.78 -3.91 22.31
CA ASP A 25 -3.72 -4.06 23.77
C ASP A 25 -3.14 -2.82 24.46
N GLY A 26 -3.95 -1.76 24.57
CA GLY A 26 -3.61 -0.56 25.33
C GLY A 26 -2.63 0.34 24.60
N ILE A 27 -2.92 0.65 23.33
CA ILE A 27 -2.09 1.59 22.56
C ILE A 27 -2.48 3.04 22.87
N ASP A 28 -1.47 3.90 22.87
CA ASP A 28 -1.62 5.35 22.91
C ASP A 28 -1.00 5.89 21.62
N LEU A 29 -1.76 6.65 20.84
CA LEU A 29 -1.32 7.24 19.57
C LEU A 29 -2.06 8.55 19.34
N SER A 30 -1.32 9.62 19.09
CA SER A 30 -1.86 10.91 18.66
C SER A 30 -1.47 11.22 17.23
N ILE A 31 -2.24 12.08 16.56
CA ILE A 31 -1.91 12.63 15.24
C ILE A 31 -2.18 14.14 15.29
N GLU A 32 -1.19 14.97 15.01
CA GLU A 32 -1.35 16.42 14.94
C GLU A 32 -1.97 16.88 13.61
N HIS A 33 -2.49 18.11 13.57
CA HIS A 33 -3.00 18.70 12.33
C HIS A 33 -1.90 18.88 11.27
N GLY A 34 -2.12 18.35 10.08
CA GLY A 34 -1.17 18.38 8.97
C GLY A 34 0.03 17.44 9.12
N GLU A 35 0.07 16.60 10.16
CA GLU A 35 1.12 15.60 10.38
C GLU A 35 0.84 14.32 9.57
N THR A 36 1.88 13.71 9.01
CA THR A 36 1.86 12.35 8.47
C THR A 36 2.53 11.39 9.45
N VAL A 37 1.75 10.48 10.04
CA VAL A 37 2.22 9.47 10.99
C VAL A 37 2.22 8.09 10.33
N GLY A 38 3.36 7.43 10.31
CA GLY A 38 3.52 6.05 9.86
C GLY A 38 3.27 5.04 10.98
N LEU A 39 2.42 4.04 10.76
CA LEU A 39 2.23 2.89 11.66
C LEU A 39 2.76 1.62 10.99
N VAL A 40 3.85 1.06 11.52
CA VAL A 40 4.62 -0.03 10.88
C VAL A 40 4.79 -1.25 11.78
N GLY A 41 5.11 -2.41 11.19
CA GLY A 41 5.40 -3.65 11.93
C GLY A 41 5.10 -4.92 11.13
N GLU A 42 5.46 -6.08 11.68
CA GLU A 42 5.22 -7.41 11.09
C GLU A 42 3.72 -7.65 10.78
N SER A 43 3.44 -8.56 9.86
CA SER A 43 2.08 -8.95 9.52
C SER A 43 1.36 -9.53 10.76
N GLY A 44 0.14 -9.07 11.02
CA GLY A 44 -0.63 -9.48 12.21
C GLY A 44 -0.22 -8.79 13.51
N SER A 45 0.59 -7.73 13.47
CA SER A 45 0.92 -6.93 14.67
C SER A 45 -0.24 -6.11 15.23
N GLY A 46 -1.30 -5.88 14.44
CA GLY A 46 -2.50 -5.13 14.85
C GLY A 46 -2.78 -3.84 14.07
N LYS A 47 -1.92 -3.43 13.12
CA LYS A 47 -2.01 -2.13 12.41
C LYS A 47 -3.38 -1.83 11.78
N SER A 48 -3.86 -2.69 10.89
CA SER A 48 -5.17 -2.50 10.24
C SER A 48 -6.32 -2.56 11.24
N VAL A 49 -6.20 -3.35 12.32
CA VAL A 49 -7.19 -3.36 13.40
C VAL A 49 -7.18 -2.02 14.13
N THR A 50 -6.01 -1.42 14.40
CA THR A 50 -5.92 -0.06 14.96
C THR A 50 -6.65 0.97 14.10
N ALA A 51 -6.48 0.94 12.77
CA ALA A 51 -7.22 1.82 11.86
C ALA A 51 -8.74 1.58 11.89
N LEU A 52 -9.16 0.32 11.81
CA LEU A 52 -10.58 -0.03 11.88
C LEU A 52 -11.18 0.39 13.22
N SER A 53 -10.46 0.21 14.33
CA SER A 53 -10.88 0.66 15.65
C SER A 53 -10.98 2.17 15.73
N ALA A 54 -9.99 2.93 15.21
CA ALA A 54 -10.04 4.39 15.16
C ALA A 54 -11.28 4.92 14.42
N MET A 55 -11.73 4.16 13.40
CA MET A 55 -12.97 4.44 12.67
C MET A 55 -14.20 3.81 13.32
N ASP A 56 -14.10 3.01 14.38
CA ASP A 56 -15.17 2.20 14.98
C ASP A 56 -15.82 1.19 13.97
N LEU A 57 -15.05 0.73 12.98
CA LEU A 57 -15.45 -0.24 11.94
C LEU A 57 -15.13 -1.70 12.31
N VAL A 58 -14.93 -2.00 13.59
CA VAL A 58 -14.65 -3.37 14.06
C VAL A 58 -15.95 -4.17 14.10
N ASP A 59 -16.08 -5.13 13.19
CA ASP A 59 -17.25 -6.01 13.09
C ASP A 59 -17.15 -7.28 13.98
N ASP A 60 -18.30 -7.88 14.31
CA ASP A 60 -18.40 -9.18 15.00
C ASP A 60 -17.55 -10.26 14.30
N PRO A 61 -16.74 -11.05 15.03
CA PRO A 61 -16.72 -11.22 16.50
C PRO A 61 -15.75 -10.28 17.25
N GLY A 62 -15.35 -9.15 16.63
CA GLY A 62 -14.49 -8.14 17.24
C GLY A 62 -15.27 -7.11 18.07
N GLU A 63 -14.63 -6.55 19.09
CA GLU A 63 -15.14 -5.43 19.87
C GLU A 63 -14.01 -4.53 20.37
N ILE A 64 -14.30 -3.22 20.52
CA ILE A 64 -13.45 -2.29 21.28
C ILE A 64 -13.73 -2.58 22.76
N ALA A 65 -12.80 -3.30 23.39
CA ALA A 65 -12.92 -3.77 24.76
C ALA A 65 -12.58 -2.70 25.81
N GLY A 66 -11.99 -1.57 25.39
CA GLY A 66 -11.68 -0.44 26.27
C GLY A 66 -10.79 0.60 25.60
N GLY A 67 -10.55 1.69 26.33
CA GLY A 67 -9.87 2.88 25.83
C GLY A 67 -10.86 3.88 25.21
N ARG A 68 -10.32 4.98 24.67
CA ARG A 68 -11.10 6.05 24.04
C ARG A 68 -10.47 6.47 22.71
N ILE A 69 -11.33 6.95 21.81
CA ILE A 69 -10.95 7.56 20.53
C ILE A 69 -11.56 8.95 20.51
N THR A 70 -10.74 9.99 20.43
CA THR A 70 -11.20 11.38 20.36
C THR A 70 -10.74 12.04 19.07
N LEU A 71 -11.64 12.82 18.46
CA LEU A 71 -11.37 13.64 17.28
C LEU A 71 -11.60 15.11 17.62
N ALA A 72 -10.61 15.96 17.38
CA ALA A 72 -10.71 17.39 17.57
C ALA A 72 -11.29 18.08 16.33
N ASP A 73 -12.50 18.61 16.46
CA ASP A 73 -13.13 19.44 15.44
C ASP A 73 -14.20 20.35 16.09
N PRO A 74 -13.91 21.65 16.25
CA PRO A 74 -14.86 22.61 16.82
C PRO A 74 -16.18 22.73 16.02
N ALA A 75 -16.12 22.62 14.69
CA ALA A 75 -17.29 22.78 13.83
C ALA A 75 -18.19 21.54 13.89
N LEU A 76 -17.59 20.34 13.87
CA LEU A 76 -18.31 19.10 14.09
C LEU A 76 -18.94 19.08 15.49
N ALA A 77 -18.18 19.42 16.54
CA ALA A 77 -18.66 19.49 17.92
C ALA A 77 -19.88 20.41 18.05
N ALA A 78 -19.82 21.61 17.48
CA ALA A 78 -20.95 22.54 17.44
C ALA A 78 -22.18 21.94 16.74
N SER A 79 -21.97 21.27 15.60
CA SER A 79 -23.06 20.66 14.83
C SER A 79 -23.73 19.50 15.57
N LEU A 80 -22.95 18.71 16.31
CA LEU A 80 -23.45 17.58 17.08
C LEU A 80 -24.23 18.04 18.32
N LEU A 81 -23.82 19.14 18.95
CA LEU A 81 -24.56 19.75 20.06
C LEU A 81 -25.93 20.30 19.63
N ASP A 82 -26.05 20.80 18.39
CA ASP A 82 -27.35 21.25 17.84
C ASP A 82 -28.28 20.07 17.49
N GLU A 83 -27.71 18.93 17.10
CA GLU A 83 -28.47 17.76 16.68
C GLU A 83 -28.88 16.84 17.84
N PHE A 84 -28.04 16.74 18.87
CA PHE A 84 -28.19 15.80 19.99
C PHE A 84 -28.28 16.53 21.33
N ASP A 85 -29.47 16.55 21.92
CA ASP A 85 -29.78 17.28 23.17
C ASP A 85 -28.85 16.94 24.36
N ASP A 86 -28.35 15.70 24.44
CA ASP A 86 -27.54 15.19 25.55
C ASP A 86 -26.07 14.94 25.16
N ALA A 87 -25.58 15.51 24.05
CA ALA A 87 -24.21 15.25 23.57
C ALA A 87 -23.09 15.82 24.45
N TYR A 88 -23.36 16.86 25.24
CA TYR A 88 -22.34 17.59 25.99
C TYR A 88 -21.82 16.81 27.22
N VAL A 89 -20.50 16.72 27.36
CA VAL A 89 -19.82 16.19 28.55
C VAL A 89 -19.39 17.34 29.48
N PRO A 90 -19.86 17.37 30.75
CA PRO A 90 -19.61 18.50 31.65
C PRO A 90 -18.23 18.50 32.34
N TYR A 91 -17.40 17.51 32.04
CA TYR A 91 -16.07 17.29 32.61
C TYR A 91 -14.97 17.53 31.57
N PRO A 92 -13.74 17.87 32.00
CA PRO A 92 -12.58 17.86 31.11
C PRO A 92 -12.30 16.45 30.60
N SER A 93 -11.93 16.30 29.33
CA SER A 93 -11.54 15.00 28.73
C SER A 93 -10.39 14.36 29.50
N GLU A 94 -9.33 15.12 29.79
CA GLU A 94 -8.13 14.68 30.52
C GLU A 94 -8.46 14.00 31.86
N LEU A 95 -9.47 14.53 32.57
CA LEU A 95 -9.91 13.95 33.84
C LEU A 95 -10.58 12.59 33.61
N ILE A 96 -11.47 12.50 32.62
CA ILE A 96 -12.17 11.25 32.31
C ILE A 96 -11.16 10.20 31.81
N ASP A 97 -10.17 10.60 31.00
CA ASP A 97 -9.08 9.72 30.56
C ASP A 97 -8.26 9.20 31.74
N ALA A 98 -7.88 10.08 32.66
CA ALA A 98 -7.12 9.69 33.84
C ALA A 98 -7.89 8.72 34.76
N VAL A 99 -9.19 8.95 34.98
CA VAL A 99 -10.02 8.02 35.77
C VAL A 99 -10.21 6.69 35.03
N ALA A 100 -10.40 6.72 33.71
CA ALA A 100 -10.57 5.53 32.88
C ALA A 100 -9.30 4.67 32.86
N ALA A 101 -8.12 5.29 32.78
CA ALA A 101 -6.83 4.61 32.88
C ALA A 101 -6.69 3.89 34.23
N VAL A 102 -6.98 4.57 35.34
CA VAL A 102 -6.95 3.97 36.68
C VAL A 102 -7.96 2.82 36.82
N SER A 103 -9.18 2.97 36.30
CA SER A 103 -10.19 1.90 36.30
C SER A 103 -9.69 0.67 35.53
N SER A 104 -9.18 0.87 34.31
CA SER A 104 -8.65 -0.19 33.44
C SER A 104 -7.51 -0.97 34.11
N ASP A 105 -6.57 -0.26 34.75
CA ASP A 105 -5.47 -0.87 35.49
C ASP A 105 -5.93 -1.73 36.66
N LEU A 106 -6.91 -1.23 37.43
CA LEU A 106 -7.47 -1.97 38.55
C LEU A 106 -8.19 -3.24 38.10
N ARG A 107 -8.94 -3.19 36.98
CA ARG A 107 -9.61 -4.34 36.37
C ARG A 107 -8.62 -5.37 35.81
N ALA A 108 -7.47 -4.91 35.32
CA ALA A 108 -6.36 -5.77 34.93
C ALA A 108 -5.58 -6.35 36.12
N GLY A 109 -5.96 -6.05 37.37
CA GLY A 109 -5.28 -6.52 38.57
C GLY A 109 -3.95 -5.82 38.84
N ARG A 110 -3.64 -4.73 38.13
CA ARG A 110 -2.43 -3.92 38.34
C ARG A 110 -2.64 -3.03 39.57
N ARG A 111 -1.71 -3.09 40.53
CA ARG A 111 -1.71 -2.23 41.74
C ARG A 111 -0.48 -1.34 41.71
N VAL A 112 -0.68 -0.03 41.70
CA VAL A 112 0.36 0.94 42.10
C VAL A 112 0.12 1.31 43.57
N SER A 113 1.17 1.47 44.36
CA SER A 113 1.05 1.86 45.78
C SER A 113 0.40 3.23 45.96
N ASP A 114 0.41 4.05 44.92
CA ASP A 114 0.01 5.45 44.94
C ASP A 114 -1.40 5.71 44.38
N THR A 115 -2.06 4.71 43.77
CA THR A 115 -3.42 4.83 43.20
C THR A 115 -4.46 5.42 44.17
N PRO A 116 -4.49 5.05 45.48
CA PRO A 116 -5.41 5.68 46.43
C PRO A 116 -5.13 7.16 46.72
N ALA A 117 -3.89 7.63 46.52
CA ALA A 117 -3.56 9.04 46.65
C ALA A 117 -3.95 9.81 45.37
N GLU A 118 -3.71 9.21 44.22
CA GLU A 118 -4.08 9.72 42.90
C GLU A 118 -5.58 9.98 42.77
N LEU A 119 -6.41 8.95 43.07
CA LEU A 119 -7.88 9.08 43.07
C LEU A 119 -8.39 10.15 44.04
N ARG A 120 -7.71 10.37 45.17
CA ARG A 120 -8.06 11.47 46.10
C ARG A 120 -7.69 12.84 45.53
N GLY A 121 -6.56 12.95 44.84
CA GLY A 121 -6.17 14.18 44.14
C GLY A 121 -7.22 14.57 43.11
N MET A 122 -7.62 13.63 42.25
CA MET A 122 -8.68 13.84 41.25
C MET A 122 -10.02 14.25 41.89
N ALA A 123 -10.41 13.61 42.99
CA ALA A 123 -11.64 13.95 43.73
C ALA A 123 -11.60 15.36 44.36
N ASP A 124 -10.44 15.76 44.90
CA ASP A 124 -10.24 17.09 45.48
C ASP A 124 -10.29 18.19 44.40
N ASP A 125 -9.73 17.93 43.22
CA ASP A 125 -9.76 18.84 42.07
C ASP A 125 -11.19 19.03 41.52
N LEU A 126 -11.93 17.93 41.33
CA LEU A 126 -13.35 17.98 40.95
C LEU A 126 -14.23 18.74 41.95
N SER A 127 -13.97 18.53 43.25
CA SER A 127 -14.68 19.22 44.32
C SER A 127 -14.48 20.74 44.27
N ALA A 128 -13.38 21.21 43.66
CA ALA A 128 -13.10 22.62 43.45
C ALA A 128 -13.79 23.20 42.20
N GLU A 129 -14.08 22.38 41.18
CA GLU A 129 -14.59 22.81 39.86
C GLU A 129 -16.11 22.62 39.63
N ALA A 130 -16.84 22.19 40.65
CA ALA A 130 -18.25 21.75 40.59
C ALA A 130 -18.44 20.42 39.86
N ASP A 131 -19.15 19.51 40.53
CA ASP A 131 -19.23 18.09 40.18
C ASP A 131 -20.70 17.68 39.93
N PRO A 132 -21.22 17.87 38.71
CA PRO A 132 -22.65 17.70 38.40
C PRO A 132 -23.14 16.25 38.51
N GLY A 133 -22.23 15.27 38.39
CA GLY A 133 -22.50 13.84 38.46
C GLY A 133 -22.04 13.16 39.75
N ASP A 134 -21.58 13.93 40.75
CA ASP A 134 -21.08 13.42 42.05
C ASP A 134 -19.86 12.46 41.93
N LEU A 135 -19.10 12.58 40.83
CA LEU A 135 -17.95 11.73 40.51
C LEU A 135 -16.85 11.84 41.57
N ALA A 136 -16.66 13.01 42.21
CA ALA A 136 -15.70 13.20 43.28
C ALA A 136 -15.98 12.29 44.49
N SER A 137 -17.26 12.07 44.80
CA SER A 137 -17.66 11.16 45.88
C SER A 137 -17.28 9.71 45.56
N ASP A 138 -17.51 9.28 44.32
CA ASP A 138 -17.19 7.92 43.86
C ASP A 138 -15.68 7.67 43.79
N LEU A 139 -14.90 8.62 43.30
CA LEU A 139 -13.42 8.56 43.33
C LEU A 139 -12.89 8.46 44.77
N GLY A 140 -13.43 9.26 45.69
CA GLY A 140 -13.09 9.21 47.11
C GLY A 140 -13.46 7.88 47.78
N ALA A 141 -14.60 7.29 47.40
CA ALA A 141 -15.03 5.99 47.86
C ALA A 141 -14.13 4.86 47.34
N ALA A 142 -13.78 4.88 46.05
CA ALA A 142 -12.85 3.95 45.43
C ALA A 142 -11.47 4.00 46.10
N ALA A 143 -10.92 5.20 46.31
CA ALA A 143 -9.66 5.41 47.02
C ALA A 143 -9.67 4.84 48.44
N SER A 144 -10.79 4.99 49.16
CA SER A 144 -10.95 4.46 50.52
C SER A 144 -11.03 2.93 50.52
N ARG A 145 -11.77 2.35 49.56
CA ARG A 145 -11.90 0.89 49.42
C ARG A 145 -10.59 0.21 49.05
N LEU A 146 -9.78 0.83 48.18
CA LEU A 146 -8.43 0.34 47.87
C LEU A 146 -7.52 0.41 49.09
N ALA A 147 -7.57 1.51 49.86
CA ALA A 147 -6.81 1.65 51.10
C ALA A 147 -7.20 0.60 52.17
N ASP A 148 -8.47 0.17 52.17
CA ASP A 148 -9.00 -0.90 53.03
C ASP A 148 -8.74 -2.32 52.50
N ASN A 149 -7.89 -2.47 51.47
CA ASN A 149 -7.54 -3.74 50.81
C ASN A 149 -8.73 -4.48 50.16
N THR A 150 -9.70 -3.73 49.62
CA THR A 150 -10.70 -4.32 48.73
C THR A 150 -10.01 -4.89 47.48
N ASP A 151 -10.65 -5.89 46.90
CA ASP A 151 -10.26 -6.46 45.63
C ASP A 151 -10.20 -5.37 44.53
N PRO A 152 -9.05 -5.17 43.85
CA PRO A 152 -8.87 -4.10 42.87
C PRO A 152 -9.82 -4.18 41.69
N GLU A 153 -10.04 -5.39 41.16
CA GLU A 153 -10.91 -5.62 40.01
C GLU A 153 -12.33 -5.11 40.29
N THR A 154 -12.85 -5.45 41.48
CA THR A 154 -14.14 -4.94 41.95
C THR A 154 -14.19 -3.41 42.04
N VAL A 155 -13.12 -2.76 42.50
CA VAL A 155 -13.08 -1.28 42.57
C VAL A 155 -12.96 -0.66 41.17
N GLY A 156 -12.24 -1.31 40.27
CA GLY A 156 -12.14 -0.90 38.88
C GLY A 156 -13.49 -0.95 38.16
N ASP A 157 -14.26 -2.03 38.34
CA ASP A 157 -15.63 -2.13 37.81
C ASP A 157 -16.57 -1.05 38.39
N ASP A 158 -16.44 -0.74 39.68
CA ASP A 158 -17.23 0.33 40.31
C ASP A 158 -16.86 1.71 39.75
N LEU A 159 -15.58 1.97 39.46
CA LEU A 159 -15.11 3.21 38.83
C LEU A 159 -15.58 3.34 37.39
N GLU A 160 -15.58 2.24 36.62
CA GLU A 160 -16.11 2.22 35.26
C GLU A 160 -17.61 2.54 35.26
N ALA A 161 -18.37 1.94 36.18
CA ALA A 161 -19.79 2.24 36.34
C ALA A 161 -20.03 3.70 36.74
N ALA A 162 -19.23 4.25 37.65
CA ALA A 162 -19.32 5.66 38.05
C ALA A 162 -19.00 6.61 36.88
N LEU A 163 -18.01 6.27 36.04
CA LEU A 163 -17.70 7.03 34.83
C LEU A 163 -18.86 6.99 33.83
N ALA A 164 -19.43 5.80 33.57
CA ALA A 164 -20.55 5.64 32.66
C ALA A 164 -21.80 6.41 33.13
N ASP A 165 -22.04 6.45 34.45
CA ASP A 165 -23.15 7.23 35.03
C ASP A 165 -22.88 8.75 34.99
N ALA A 166 -21.60 9.16 35.09
CA ALA A 166 -21.20 10.58 35.10
C ALA A 166 -21.08 11.19 33.69
N VAL A 167 -20.79 10.37 32.67
CA VAL A 167 -20.52 10.79 31.29
C VAL A 167 -21.60 10.22 30.36
N ASP A 168 -22.75 10.90 30.28
CA ASP A 168 -23.88 10.53 29.40
C ASP A 168 -23.79 11.18 28.00
N GLY A 169 -22.68 11.87 27.70
CA GLY A 169 -22.43 12.57 26.45
C GLY A 169 -21.13 12.13 25.77
N PHE A 170 -20.84 12.73 24.62
CA PHE A 170 -19.69 12.37 23.78
C PHE A 170 -18.95 13.59 23.19
N VAL A 171 -19.35 14.82 23.52
CA VAL A 171 -18.71 16.07 23.07
C VAL A 171 -18.09 16.81 24.26
N PHE A 172 -16.78 16.98 24.22
CA PHE A 172 -16.01 17.75 25.20
C PHE A 172 -15.70 19.14 24.63
N LEU A 173 -15.71 20.16 25.49
CA LEU A 173 -15.51 21.55 25.10
C LEU A 173 -14.37 22.19 25.90
N ASP A 174 -13.77 23.23 25.34
CA ASP A 174 -12.78 24.07 26.00
C ASP A 174 -13.27 24.65 27.34
N ALA A 175 -12.33 25.09 28.18
CA ALA A 175 -12.63 25.58 29.53
C ALA A 175 -13.56 26.81 29.53
N ASP A 176 -13.40 27.73 28.57
CA ASP A 176 -14.17 28.97 28.49
C ASP A 176 -15.62 28.70 28.04
N ALA A 177 -15.81 27.76 27.11
CA ALA A 177 -17.12 27.29 26.71
C ALA A 177 -17.84 26.58 27.88
N ARG A 178 -17.14 25.69 28.59
CA ARG A 178 -17.68 25.01 29.79
C ARG A 178 -18.07 25.99 30.89
N GLU A 179 -17.26 27.01 31.18
CA GLU A 179 -17.59 28.02 32.20
C GLU A 179 -18.86 28.80 31.82
N ARG A 180 -19.03 29.14 30.54
CA ARG A 180 -20.24 29.83 30.03
C ARG A 180 -21.49 28.95 30.16
N ILE A 181 -21.41 27.68 29.79
CA ILE A 181 -22.52 26.71 29.94
C ILE A 181 -22.87 26.54 31.41
N ARG A 182 -21.88 26.39 32.29
CA ARG A 182 -22.09 26.36 33.76
C ARG A 182 -22.74 27.64 34.29
N GLY A 183 -22.47 28.79 33.65
CA GLY A 183 -23.13 30.07 33.90
C GLY A 183 -24.60 30.16 33.45
N GLY A 184 -25.12 29.11 32.79
CA GLY A 184 -26.49 29.00 32.31
C GLY A 184 -26.68 29.34 30.82
N ALA A 185 -25.59 29.38 30.03
CA ALA A 185 -25.69 29.46 28.58
C ALA A 185 -26.15 28.12 27.98
N ASP A 186 -26.87 28.18 26.86
CA ASP A 186 -27.22 27.00 26.07
C ASP A 186 -25.98 26.52 25.31
N PRO A 187 -25.59 25.23 25.38
CA PRO A 187 -24.42 24.70 24.67
C PRO A 187 -24.37 25.02 23.17
N THR A 188 -25.54 25.16 22.52
CA THR A 188 -25.66 25.48 21.09
C THR A 188 -25.34 26.94 20.75
N ASP A 189 -25.40 27.83 21.75
CA ASP A 189 -25.19 29.29 21.59
C ASP A 189 -23.76 29.73 22.00
N VAL A 190 -22.89 28.79 22.38
CA VAL A 190 -21.54 29.08 22.86
C VAL A 190 -20.53 28.98 21.72
N GLU A 191 -19.63 29.96 21.62
CA GLU A 191 -18.47 29.91 20.72
C GLU A 191 -17.48 28.87 21.23
N ILE A 192 -17.18 27.87 20.41
CA ILE A 192 -16.29 26.74 20.74
C ILE A 192 -14.95 27.02 20.07
N ASP A 193 -13.92 27.21 20.88
CA ASP A 193 -12.55 27.39 20.37
C ASP A 193 -11.88 26.03 20.15
N GLU A 194 -12.11 25.08 21.07
CA GLU A 194 -11.67 23.68 20.95
C GLU A 194 -12.81 22.74 21.34
N GLY A 195 -13.10 21.77 20.48
CA GLY A 195 -14.13 20.75 20.70
C GLY A 195 -13.61 19.36 20.34
N LEU A 196 -13.81 18.38 21.23
CA LEU A 196 -13.44 16.99 21.02
C LEU A 196 -14.69 16.11 20.95
N VAL A 197 -14.73 15.19 20.00
CA VAL A 197 -15.79 14.20 19.84
C VAL A 197 -15.23 12.83 20.22
N ASP A 198 -15.82 12.18 21.22
CA ASP A 198 -15.52 10.80 21.58
C ASP A 198 -16.27 9.84 20.65
N VAL A 199 -15.52 9.25 19.72
CA VAL A 199 -16.05 8.32 18.71
C VAL A 199 -16.55 7.03 19.34
N THR A 200 -15.95 6.59 20.47
CA THR A 200 -16.35 5.34 21.16
C THR A 200 -17.67 5.47 21.91
N ALA A 201 -17.99 6.67 22.41
CA ALA A 201 -19.23 6.96 23.12
C ALA A 201 -20.35 7.48 22.20
N ALA A 202 -20.00 8.01 21.03
CA ALA A 202 -20.95 8.60 20.10
C ALA A 202 -21.95 7.56 19.55
N PRO A 203 -23.24 7.91 19.37
CA PRO A 203 -24.19 7.03 18.71
C PRO A 203 -23.82 6.86 17.23
N GLU A 204 -24.16 5.70 16.65
CA GLU A 204 -23.88 5.36 15.23
C GLU A 204 -24.28 6.47 14.22
N SER A 205 -25.36 7.22 14.48
CA SER A 205 -25.74 8.37 13.64
C SER A 205 -24.73 9.52 13.66
N ALA A 206 -24.10 9.78 14.81
CA ALA A 206 -23.03 10.77 14.96
C ALA A 206 -21.70 10.24 14.40
N VAL A 207 -21.36 8.98 14.68
CA VAL A 207 -20.16 8.33 14.14
C VAL A 207 -20.18 8.29 12.61
N ARG A 208 -21.35 8.12 11.99
CA ARG A 208 -21.52 8.28 10.54
C ARG A 208 -21.23 9.69 10.01
N ARG A 209 -21.30 10.76 10.82
CA ARG A 209 -20.89 12.10 10.38
C ARG A 209 -19.36 12.23 10.39
N VAL A 210 -18.73 11.54 11.34
CA VAL A 210 -17.28 11.44 11.45
C VAL A 210 -16.72 10.62 10.28
N ARG A 211 -17.23 9.40 10.07
CA ARG A 211 -16.82 8.52 8.95
C ARG A 211 -17.26 9.10 7.62
N GLY A 212 -16.33 9.24 6.67
CA GLY A 212 -16.61 9.75 5.34
C GLY A 212 -16.89 11.25 5.27
N GLY A 213 -16.99 11.95 6.41
CA GLY A 213 -16.99 13.40 6.52
C GLY A 213 -15.62 13.89 6.96
N GLU A 214 -15.36 13.80 8.27
CA GLU A 214 -14.10 14.27 8.90
C GLU A 214 -12.94 13.26 8.80
N MET A 215 -13.24 11.97 8.73
CA MET A 215 -12.26 10.90 8.57
C MET A 215 -12.51 10.10 7.28
N GLY A 216 -11.51 10.01 6.41
CA GLY A 216 -11.52 9.17 5.20
C GLY A 216 -10.62 7.95 5.37
N MET A 217 -10.92 6.86 4.66
CA MET A 217 -10.08 5.66 4.66
C MET A 217 -9.85 5.12 3.25
N ILE A 218 -8.60 4.84 2.91
CA ILE A 218 -8.20 4.03 1.76
C ILE A 218 -7.98 2.61 2.27
N PHE A 219 -8.77 1.67 1.76
CA PHE A 219 -8.66 0.25 2.12
C PHE A 219 -7.59 -0.48 1.29
N GLN A 220 -7.03 -1.54 1.87
CA GLN A 220 -5.89 -2.31 1.36
C GLN A 220 -6.07 -2.96 -0.03
N ASP A 221 -7.30 -3.33 -0.46
CA ASP A 221 -7.52 -3.99 -1.76
C ASP A 221 -8.69 -3.36 -2.57
N PRO A 222 -8.38 -2.61 -3.65
CA PRO A 222 -9.37 -2.03 -4.56
C PRO A 222 -10.43 -2.99 -5.08
N MET A 223 -10.08 -4.25 -5.32
CA MET A 223 -11.00 -5.22 -5.92
C MET A 223 -12.08 -5.68 -4.94
N THR A 224 -11.77 -5.68 -3.65
CA THR A 224 -12.73 -6.04 -2.61
C THR A 224 -13.53 -4.83 -2.14
N SER A 225 -12.94 -3.63 -2.23
CA SER A 225 -13.56 -2.38 -1.78
C SER A 225 -14.49 -1.75 -2.81
N LEU A 226 -14.19 -1.84 -4.11
CA LEU A 226 -15.05 -1.29 -5.17
C LEU A 226 -16.18 -2.26 -5.54
N ASN A 227 -17.40 -1.74 -5.67
CA ASN A 227 -18.54 -2.54 -6.14
C ASN A 227 -18.49 -2.72 -7.66
N PRO A 228 -18.26 -3.93 -8.20
CA PRO A 228 -18.08 -4.14 -9.63
C PRO A 228 -19.35 -3.92 -10.46
N ALA A 229 -20.52 -3.83 -9.82
CA ALA A 229 -21.81 -3.65 -10.48
C ALA A 229 -22.29 -2.19 -10.51
N VAL A 230 -21.55 -1.27 -9.90
CA VAL A 230 -21.86 0.17 -9.83
C VAL A 230 -20.78 0.94 -10.57
N THR A 231 -21.15 2.03 -11.24
CA THR A 231 -20.17 2.86 -11.95
C THR A 231 -19.26 3.58 -10.96
N VAL A 232 -18.07 3.96 -11.41
CA VAL A 232 -17.08 4.67 -10.58
C VAL A 232 -17.64 6.01 -10.08
N GLY A 233 -18.26 6.78 -10.96
CA GLY A 233 -18.82 8.07 -10.60
C GLY A 233 -19.95 8.00 -9.59
N GLU A 234 -20.79 6.97 -9.68
CA GLU A 234 -21.91 6.79 -8.74
C GLU A 234 -21.40 6.41 -7.34
N GLN A 235 -20.32 5.63 -7.23
CA GLN A 235 -19.70 5.30 -5.94
C GLN A 235 -19.11 6.55 -5.26
N ILE A 236 -18.50 7.46 -6.02
CA ILE A 236 -17.99 8.74 -5.48
C ILE A 236 -19.17 9.68 -5.14
N ALA A 237 -20.18 9.74 -6.01
CA ALA A 237 -21.37 10.55 -5.80
C ALA A 237 -22.16 10.13 -4.54
N GLU A 238 -22.15 8.84 -4.19
CA GLU A 238 -22.79 8.31 -2.99
C GLU A 238 -22.25 8.99 -1.73
N SER A 239 -20.93 9.03 -1.54
CA SER A 239 -20.29 9.72 -0.41
C SER A 239 -20.67 11.21 -0.37
N LEU A 240 -20.59 11.89 -1.51
CA LEU A 240 -20.94 13.32 -1.61
C LEU A 240 -22.41 13.60 -1.27
N ARG A 241 -23.33 12.74 -1.73
CA ARG A 241 -24.78 12.88 -1.45
C ARG A 241 -25.10 12.59 0.02
N LEU A 242 -24.39 11.67 0.66
CA LEU A 242 -24.63 11.30 2.05
C LEU A 242 -24.10 12.35 3.02
N HIS A 243 -22.90 12.89 2.77
CA HIS A 243 -22.19 13.69 3.77
C HIS A 243 -22.17 15.20 3.45
N ARG A 244 -22.19 15.60 2.16
CA ARG A 244 -21.96 17.01 1.76
C ARG A 244 -23.18 17.71 1.16
N TYR A 245 -23.96 17.03 0.32
CA TYR A 245 -25.07 17.62 -0.45
C TYR A 245 -26.47 17.05 -0.08
N GLY A 246 -26.56 16.15 0.89
CA GLY A 246 -27.81 15.52 1.30
C GLY A 246 -28.68 16.40 2.20
N ASP A 247 -29.93 16.65 1.79
CA ASP A 247 -30.98 17.15 2.70
C ASP A 247 -31.27 16.07 3.76
N GLN A 248 -30.82 16.32 4.99
CA GLN A 248 -31.04 15.50 6.18
C GLN A 248 -32.48 14.99 6.29
N LYS A 249 -32.73 13.72 5.93
CA LYS A 249 -33.96 13.02 6.31
C LYS A 249 -33.71 11.58 6.72
N THR A 250 -34.25 11.30 7.90
CA THR A 250 -34.26 10.07 8.67
C THR A 250 -34.46 8.79 7.86
N ASP A 251 -33.62 7.80 8.21
CA ASP A 251 -33.54 6.46 7.68
C ASP A 251 -34.87 5.69 7.74
N SER A 252 -35.22 5.06 6.62
CA SER A 252 -35.89 3.77 6.67
C SER A 252 -35.31 2.88 5.58
N TRP A 253 -35.16 1.60 5.88
CA TRP A 253 -34.62 0.54 5.01
C TRP A 253 -35.25 0.47 3.59
N GLY A 254 -36.41 1.11 3.38
CA GLY A 254 -37.03 1.27 2.06
C GLY A 254 -36.43 2.36 1.16
N ASN A 255 -35.59 3.26 1.69
CA ASN A 255 -34.94 4.33 0.95
C ASN A 255 -33.60 3.91 0.32
N GLY A 256 -32.82 3.03 0.96
CA GLY A 256 -31.57 2.50 0.37
C GLY A 256 -31.80 1.74 -0.95
N ILE A 257 -32.89 0.96 -1.04
CA ILE A 257 -33.28 0.29 -2.31
C ILE A 257 -33.80 1.30 -3.36
N ARG A 258 -34.23 2.49 -2.92
CA ARG A 258 -34.80 3.54 -3.77
C ARG A 258 -33.72 4.49 -4.32
N GLU A 259 -32.56 4.54 -3.68
CA GLU A 259 -31.35 5.24 -4.15
C GLU A 259 -30.53 4.42 -5.14
N ILE A 260 -30.48 3.09 -4.98
CA ILE A 260 -29.81 2.18 -5.92
C ILE A 260 -30.51 2.08 -7.30
N LEU A 261 -31.76 2.54 -7.43
CA LEU A 261 -32.49 2.51 -8.71
C LEU A 261 -32.30 3.83 -9.48
N PRO A 262 -31.82 3.80 -10.74
CA PRO A 262 -31.69 4.99 -11.56
C PRO A 262 -33.09 5.55 -11.83
N LYS A 263 -33.45 6.65 -11.18
CA LYS A 263 -34.72 7.31 -11.41
C LYS A 263 -34.58 8.39 -12.46
N LEU A 264 -35.32 8.19 -13.53
CA LEU A 264 -35.78 9.21 -14.47
C LEU A 264 -36.39 10.40 -13.72
N GLY A 265 -35.59 11.43 -13.45
CA GLY A 265 -36.01 12.70 -12.87
C GLY A 265 -35.03 13.18 -11.80
N GLY A 266 -34.06 14.00 -12.22
CA GLY A 266 -32.99 14.54 -11.39
C GLY A 266 -33.49 15.26 -10.15
N ARG A 267 -32.73 15.10 -9.05
CA ARG A 267 -32.85 15.94 -7.86
C ARG A 267 -32.25 17.32 -8.17
N ASP A 268 -32.77 18.38 -7.55
CA ASP A 268 -32.05 19.65 -7.49
C ASP A 268 -30.70 19.37 -6.79
N GLY A 269 -29.56 19.65 -7.45
CA GLY A 269 -28.21 19.43 -6.93
C GLY A 269 -27.41 18.25 -7.52
N ASP A 270 -28.02 17.36 -8.32
CA ASP A 270 -27.29 16.25 -8.96
C ASP A 270 -26.19 16.73 -9.91
N ASP A 271 -26.43 17.84 -10.63
CA ASP A 271 -25.42 18.41 -11.54
C ASP A 271 -24.18 18.90 -10.76
N GLU A 272 -24.37 19.53 -9.59
CA GLU A 272 -23.27 20.02 -8.74
C GLU A 272 -22.47 18.88 -8.11
N VAL A 273 -23.16 17.80 -7.68
CA VAL A 273 -22.50 16.57 -7.20
C VAL A 273 -21.66 15.96 -8.31
N MET A 274 -22.21 15.80 -9.51
CA MET A 274 -21.48 15.21 -10.62
C MET A 274 -20.29 16.07 -11.08
N ASP A 275 -20.41 17.39 -11.01
CA ASP A 275 -19.29 18.30 -11.28
C ASP A 275 -18.19 18.18 -10.21
N GLU A 276 -18.52 17.94 -8.93
CA GLU A 276 -17.53 17.62 -7.89
C GLU A 276 -16.92 16.22 -8.11
N VAL A 277 -17.70 15.22 -8.52
CA VAL A 277 -17.16 13.87 -8.85
C VAL A 277 -16.13 13.97 -9.97
N VAL A 278 -16.44 14.71 -11.03
CA VAL A 278 -15.51 14.90 -12.16
C VAL A 278 -14.25 15.61 -11.68
N ARG A 279 -14.38 16.68 -10.87
CA ARG A 279 -13.23 17.37 -10.27
C ARG A 279 -12.38 16.46 -9.40
N MET A 280 -13.01 15.62 -8.58
CA MET A 280 -12.29 14.67 -7.73
C MET A 280 -11.54 13.63 -8.56
N LEU A 281 -12.18 13.07 -9.59
CA LEU A 281 -11.53 12.18 -10.56
C LEU A 281 -10.35 12.85 -11.27
N GLN A 282 -10.46 14.14 -11.61
CA GLN A 282 -9.36 14.91 -12.19
C GLN A 282 -8.21 15.12 -11.19
N ALA A 283 -8.54 15.50 -9.95
CA ALA A 283 -7.56 15.71 -8.89
C ALA A 283 -6.72 14.45 -8.62
N VAL A 284 -7.36 13.27 -8.59
CA VAL A 284 -6.64 12.00 -8.45
C VAL A 284 -5.96 11.51 -9.74
N GLY A 285 -5.99 12.29 -10.82
CA GLY A 285 -5.30 11.99 -12.07
C GLY A 285 -5.98 10.95 -12.97
N ILE A 286 -7.30 10.73 -12.86
CA ILE A 286 -8.03 9.88 -13.81
C ILE A 286 -8.15 10.60 -15.16
N PRO A 287 -7.61 10.03 -16.26
CA PRO A 287 -7.73 10.62 -17.58
C PRO A 287 -9.19 10.64 -18.03
N GLU A 288 -9.63 11.75 -18.63
CA GLU A 288 -11.01 11.91 -19.14
C GLU A 288 -12.09 11.59 -18.09
N ALA A 289 -11.87 12.04 -16.86
CA ALA A 289 -12.80 11.90 -15.73
C ALA A 289 -14.28 12.02 -16.14
N LYS A 290 -14.64 13.02 -16.97
CA LYS A 290 -16.00 13.26 -17.45
C LYS A 290 -16.58 12.12 -18.30
N GLN A 291 -15.77 11.44 -19.10
CA GLN A 291 -16.20 10.28 -19.90
C GLN A 291 -16.24 9.01 -19.04
N ARG A 292 -15.18 8.80 -18.25
CA ARG A 292 -15.01 7.60 -17.42
C ARG A 292 -15.86 7.55 -16.16
N VAL A 293 -16.55 8.64 -15.82
CA VAL A 293 -17.48 8.69 -14.68
C VAL A 293 -18.55 7.59 -14.74
N ASN A 294 -18.90 7.13 -15.95
CA ASN A 294 -19.91 6.09 -16.18
C ASN A 294 -19.32 4.69 -16.38
N ASP A 295 -18.00 4.55 -16.33
CA ASP A 295 -17.31 3.27 -16.50
C ASP A 295 -17.36 2.48 -15.18
N TYR A 296 -17.24 1.16 -15.30
CA TYR A 296 -17.24 0.23 -14.17
C TYR A 296 -15.81 -0.07 -13.68
N PRO A 297 -15.63 -0.46 -12.41
CA PRO A 297 -14.30 -0.76 -11.87
C PRO A 297 -13.48 -1.76 -12.69
N HIS A 298 -14.12 -2.78 -13.27
CA HIS A 298 -13.43 -3.80 -14.08
C HIS A 298 -12.85 -3.27 -15.40
N GLU A 299 -13.27 -2.07 -15.85
CA GLU A 299 -12.77 -1.39 -17.04
C GLU A 299 -11.54 -0.50 -16.74
N PHE A 300 -11.23 -0.29 -15.45
CA PHE A 300 -10.07 0.47 -14.97
C PHE A 300 -8.84 -0.42 -14.79
N SER A 301 -7.64 0.17 -14.94
CA SER A 301 -6.37 -0.45 -14.54
C SER A 301 -6.27 -0.57 -13.01
N GLY A 302 -5.31 -1.35 -12.49
CA GLY A 302 -5.08 -1.45 -11.04
C GLY A 302 -4.79 -0.09 -10.39
N GLY A 303 -3.88 0.69 -10.98
CA GLY A 303 -3.57 2.05 -10.51
C GLY A 303 -4.76 3.01 -10.62
N MET A 304 -5.55 2.93 -11.69
CA MET A 304 -6.76 3.76 -11.80
C MET A 304 -7.81 3.36 -10.75
N ARG A 305 -7.95 2.07 -10.41
CA ARG A 305 -8.85 1.64 -9.31
C ARG A 305 -8.38 2.18 -7.97
N GLN A 306 -7.07 2.20 -7.72
CA GLN A 306 -6.50 2.82 -6.52
C GLN A 306 -6.84 4.31 -6.46
N ARG A 307 -6.61 5.05 -7.55
CA ARG A 307 -6.97 6.48 -7.66
C ARG A 307 -8.46 6.71 -7.40
N VAL A 308 -9.33 5.81 -7.86
CA VAL A 308 -10.77 5.87 -7.54
C VAL A 308 -11.04 5.67 -6.04
N LEU A 309 -10.35 4.74 -5.36
CA LEU A 309 -10.48 4.63 -3.91
C LEU A 309 -10.02 5.89 -3.19
N VAL A 310 -8.89 6.49 -3.61
CA VAL A 310 -8.41 7.77 -3.10
C VAL A 310 -9.48 8.85 -3.29
N ALA A 311 -10.10 8.91 -4.49
CA ALA A 311 -11.19 9.85 -4.77
C ALA A 311 -12.42 9.64 -3.88
N ILE A 312 -12.78 8.39 -3.57
CA ILE A 312 -13.89 8.07 -2.65
C ILE A 312 -13.55 8.54 -1.23
N ALA A 313 -12.33 8.25 -0.76
CA ALA A 313 -11.88 8.63 0.58
C ALA A 313 -11.80 10.15 0.76
N LEU A 314 -11.42 10.87 -0.29
CA LEU A 314 -11.24 12.33 -0.27
C LEU A 314 -12.45 13.12 -0.77
N ALA A 315 -13.52 12.44 -1.22
CA ALA A 315 -14.71 13.07 -1.78
C ALA A 315 -15.24 14.22 -0.88
N CYS A 316 -15.23 14.00 0.42
CA CYS A 316 -15.74 14.94 1.42
C CYS A 316 -14.67 15.86 2.02
N ARG A 317 -13.40 15.74 1.59
CA ARG A 317 -12.23 16.49 2.10
C ARG A 317 -12.06 16.30 3.61
N PRO A 318 -11.75 15.07 4.05
CA PRO A 318 -11.60 14.77 5.47
C PRO A 318 -10.41 15.52 6.08
N ASN A 319 -10.50 15.83 7.36
CA ASN A 319 -9.39 16.36 8.15
C ASN A 319 -8.32 15.28 8.40
N LEU A 320 -8.71 14.01 8.48
CA LEU A 320 -7.80 12.87 8.63
C LEU A 320 -8.02 11.82 7.52
N LEU A 321 -6.94 11.44 6.84
CA LEU A 321 -6.91 10.31 5.92
C LEU A 321 -6.18 9.12 6.55
N ILE A 322 -6.87 7.99 6.69
CA ILE A 322 -6.25 6.71 7.06
C ILE A 322 -5.94 5.94 5.78
N ALA A 323 -4.67 5.71 5.51
CA ALA A 323 -4.21 4.98 4.33
C ALA A 323 -3.70 3.58 4.74
N ASP A 324 -4.54 2.55 4.62
CA ASP A 324 -4.18 1.18 4.98
C ASP A 324 -3.59 0.42 3.80
N GLU A 325 -2.26 0.35 3.77
CA GLU A 325 -1.44 -0.15 2.67
C GLU A 325 -1.90 0.32 1.28
N PRO A 326 -1.91 1.65 1.03
CA PRO A 326 -2.52 2.26 -0.16
C PRO A 326 -1.81 1.90 -1.47
N THR A 327 -0.65 1.25 -1.41
CA THR A 327 0.19 0.90 -2.57
C THR A 327 0.32 -0.61 -2.77
N THR A 328 -0.38 -1.41 -1.97
CA THR A 328 -0.30 -2.88 -2.06
C THR A 328 -0.72 -3.38 -3.45
N ALA A 329 0.04 -4.35 -3.97
CA ALA A 329 -0.14 -4.95 -5.30
C ALA A 329 -0.01 -3.99 -6.50
N LEU A 330 0.55 -2.80 -6.30
CA LEU A 330 0.96 -1.88 -7.36
C LEU A 330 2.46 -2.07 -7.67
N ASP A 331 2.88 -1.69 -8.88
CA ASP A 331 4.32 -1.62 -9.18
C ASP A 331 4.93 -0.32 -8.63
N VAL A 332 6.26 -0.31 -8.50
CA VAL A 332 7.01 0.81 -7.88
C VAL A 332 6.72 2.16 -8.53
N THR A 333 6.43 2.22 -9.84
CA THR A 333 6.16 3.49 -10.52
C THR A 333 4.77 4.02 -10.18
N ILE A 334 3.77 3.14 -10.12
CA ILE A 334 2.42 3.51 -9.71
C ILE A 334 2.39 3.81 -8.21
N GLN A 335 3.12 3.05 -7.39
CA GLN A 335 3.30 3.33 -5.96
C GLN A 335 3.81 4.76 -5.75
N ALA A 336 4.93 5.13 -6.37
CA ALA A 336 5.47 6.49 -6.28
C ALA A 336 4.42 7.55 -6.66
N GLN A 337 3.71 7.36 -7.78
CA GLN A 337 2.66 8.29 -8.19
C GLN A 337 1.48 8.41 -7.21
N ILE A 338 1.15 7.34 -6.48
CA ILE A 338 0.06 7.35 -5.49
C ILE A 338 0.53 8.05 -4.21
N LEU A 339 1.78 7.85 -3.80
CA LEU A 339 2.38 8.53 -2.66
C LEU A 339 2.50 10.03 -2.92
N ASP A 340 3.07 10.43 -4.06
CA ASP A 340 3.14 11.84 -4.49
C ASP A 340 1.75 12.47 -4.54
N LEU A 341 0.74 11.71 -5.01
CA LEU A 341 -0.64 12.19 -5.02
C LEU A 341 -1.19 12.43 -3.61
N ILE A 342 -0.92 11.54 -2.67
CA ILE A 342 -1.38 11.71 -1.28
C ILE A 342 -0.70 12.94 -0.66
N ASP A 343 0.59 13.12 -0.89
CA ASP A 343 1.38 14.25 -0.38
C ASP A 343 0.91 15.59 -0.99
N ASP A 344 0.67 15.63 -2.31
CA ASP A 344 0.11 16.80 -2.99
C ASP A 344 -1.26 17.18 -2.42
N LEU A 345 -2.13 16.19 -2.22
CA LEU A 345 -3.49 16.42 -1.67
C LEU A 345 -3.44 16.78 -0.19
N GLN A 346 -2.47 16.25 0.57
CA GLN A 346 -2.21 16.64 1.96
C GLN A 346 -1.85 18.11 2.02
N ALA A 347 -0.91 18.55 1.18
CA ALA A 347 -0.49 19.95 1.09
C ALA A 347 -1.61 20.87 0.60
N GLU A 348 -2.45 20.42 -0.34
CA GLU A 348 -3.56 21.19 -0.88
C GLU A 348 -4.70 21.38 0.14
N PHE A 349 -5.11 20.30 0.82
CA PHE A 349 -6.26 20.32 1.73
C PHE A 349 -5.89 20.57 3.19
N GLY A 350 -4.61 20.49 3.56
CA GLY A 350 -4.15 20.60 4.94
C GLY A 350 -4.61 19.46 5.83
N MET A 351 -4.86 18.28 5.26
CA MET A 351 -5.27 17.09 6.01
C MET A 351 -4.08 16.44 6.73
N SER A 352 -4.35 15.69 7.79
CA SER A 352 -3.38 14.78 8.40
C SER A 352 -3.50 13.39 7.78
N VAL A 353 -2.42 12.60 7.83
CA VAL A 353 -2.38 11.25 7.25
C VAL A 353 -1.90 10.24 8.28
N LEU A 354 -2.68 9.17 8.50
CA LEU A 354 -2.22 7.95 9.16
C LEU A 354 -1.85 6.93 8.09
N MET A 355 -0.55 6.77 7.81
CA MET A 355 -0.02 5.85 6.83
C MET A 355 0.25 4.50 7.48
N ILE A 356 -0.52 3.47 7.14
CA ILE A 356 -0.24 2.09 7.57
C ILE A 356 0.45 1.36 6.42
N THR A 357 1.67 0.90 6.68
CA THR A 357 2.44 0.14 5.68
C THR A 357 3.39 -0.83 6.37
N HIS A 358 3.83 -1.84 5.62
CA HIS A 358 4.94 -2.70 6.00
C HIS A 358 6.24 -2.32 5.27
N ASP A 359 6.18 -1.39 4.32
CA ASP A 359 7.34 -0.86 3.60
C ASP A 359 7.94 0.32 4.37
N LEU A 360 9.10 0.08 4.98
CA LEU A 360 9.83 1.09 5.75
C LEU A 360 10.48 2.16 4.85
N GLY A 361 10.73 1.88 3.57
CA GLY A 361 11.20 2.89 2.63
C GLY A 361 10.12 3.94 2.37
N VAL A 362 8.86 3.52 2.23
CA VAL A 362 7.73 4.46 2.12
C VAL A 362 7.61 5.33 3.36
N VAL A 363 7.77 4.77 4.56
CA VAL A 363 7.72 5.55 5.81
C VAL A 363 8.89 6.52 5.92
N ALA A 364 10.09 6.10 5.54
CA ALA A 364 11.26 6.98 5.52
C ALA A 364 11.04 8.21 4.61
N GLU A 365 10.36 8.02 3.48
CA GLU A 365 10.16 9.04 2.46
C GLU A 365 8.97 9.98 2.75
N THR A 366 7.88 9.48 3.33
CA THR A 366 6.58 10.20 3.36
C THR A 366 6.12 10.64 4.76
N CYS A 367 6.67 10.08 5.83
CA CYS A 367 6.15 10.30 7.19
C CYS A 367 7.04 11.26 8.00
N ASP A 368 6.41 12.10 8.82
CA ASP A 368 7.10 12.96 9.79
C ASP A 368 7.51 12.17 11.04
N ARG A 369 6.60 11.29 11.48
CA ARG A 369 6.73 10.48 12.69
C ARG A 369 6.36 9.03 12.42
N VAL A 370 6.98 8.09 13.12
CA VAL A 370 6.68 6.65 13.00
C VAL A 370 6.38 6.03 14.37
N ALA A 371 5.32 5.23 14.41
CA ALA A 371 4.99 4.32 15.50
C ALA A 371 5.20 2.87 15.04
N VAL A 372 6.08 2.16 15.75
CA VAL A 372 6.46 0.77 15.45
C VAL A 372 5.64 -0.16 16.35
N MET A 373 4.83 -1.00 15.74
CA MET A 373 3.88 -1.90 16.41
C MET A 373 4.36 -3.36 16.40
N TYR A 374 4.25 -4.02 17.56
CA TYR A 374 4.51 -5.44 17.72
C TYR A 374 3.47 -6.10 18.63
N ALA A 375 2.80 -7.14 18.12
CA ALA A 375 1.86 -7.99 18.86
C ALA A 375 0.85 -7.20 19.74
N GLY A 376 0.15 -6.23 19.15
CA GLY A 376 -0.90 -5.46 19.80
C GLY A 376 -0.46 -4.18 20.48
N GLU A 377 0.85 -3.92 20.60
CA GLU A 377 1.39 -2.73 21.27
C GLU A 377 2.28 -1.89 20.35
N ILE A 378 2.30 -0.57 20.56
CA ILE A 378 3.36 0.32 20.06
C ILE A 378 4.57 0.10 20.98
N VAL A 379 5.69 -0.33 20.40
CA VAL A 379 6.92 -0.62 21.14
C VAL A 379 7.96 0.49 21.03
N GLU A 380 7.85 1.34 20.00
CA GLU A 380 8.72 2.47 19.80
C GLU A 380 8.02 3.53 18.93
N GLU A 381 8.23 4.80 19.25
CA GLU A 381 7.64 5.92 18.52
C GLU A 381 8.56 7.13 18.57
N GLY A 382 8.63 7.87 17.47
CA GLY A 382 9.38 9.13 17.40
C GLY A 382 9.56 9.63 15.96
N PRO A 383 10.21 10.78 15.77
CA PRO A 383 10.48 11.32 14.44
C PRO A 383 11.18 10.30 13.56
N VAL A 384 10.78 10.21 12.28
CA VAL A 384 11.29 9.19 11.36
C VAL A 384 12.82 9.22 11.27
N GLU A 385 13.42 10.40 11.15
CA GLU A 385 14.88 10.57 11.13
C GLU A 385 15.59 9.95 12.35
N GLU A 386 15.03 10.13 13.56
CA GLU A 386 15.60 9.60 14.80
C GLU A 386 15.44 8.08 14.88
N ILE A 387 14.27 7.54 14.53
CA ILE A 387 14.01 6.09 14.59
C ILE A 387 14.88 5.31 13.60
N PHE A 388 15.07 5.82 12.38
CA PHE A 388 15.89 5.16 11.37
C PHE A 388 17.38 5.26 11.68
N SER A 389 17.83 6.39 12.25
CA SER A 389 19.25 6.59 12.60
C SER A 389 19.64 5.93 13.93
N ASN A 390 18.75 5.97 14.91
CA ASN A 390 19.02 5.59 16.29
C ASN A 390 17.87 4.76 16.92
N PRO A 391 17.55 3.58 16.35
CA PRO A 391 16.52 2.72 16.91
C PRO A 391 16.90 2.26 18.31
N SER A 392 16.00 2.46 19.26
CA SER A 392 16.17 2.22 20.70
C SER A 392 15.44 0.99 21.21
N HIS A 393 14.46 0.45 20.47
CA HIS A 393 13.88 -0.85 20.76
C HIS A 393 14.54 -1.96 19.92
N PRO A 394 14.94 -3.10 20.53
CA PRO A 394 15.53 -4.23 19.82
C PRO A 394 14.73 -4.70 18.59
N TYR A 395 13.41 -4.79 18.69
CA TYR A 395 12.56 -5.19 17.56
C TYR A 395 12.70 -4.23 16.37
N THR A 396 12.60 -2.92 16.59
CA THR A 396 12.74 -1.89 15.55
C THR A 396 14.11 -1.98 14.88
N TYR A 397 15.18 -2.10 15.67
CA TYR A 397 16.52 -2.31 15.14
C TYR A 397 16.58 -3.57 14.26
N THR A 398 16.07 -4.71 14.73
CA THR A 398 16.09 -5.95 13.94
C THR A 398 15.21 -5.90 12.69
N LEU A 399 14.14 -5.10 12.71
CA LEU A 399 13.25 -4.88 11.57
C LEU A 399 13.96 -4.06 10.48
N LEU A 400 14.63 -2.96 10.87
CA LEU A 400 15.49 -2.17 9.98
C LEU A 400 16.66 -3.02 9.44
N GLU A 401 17.25 -3.88 10.29
CA GLU A 401 18.33 -4.77 9.86
C GLU A 401 17.87 -5.86 8.86
N SER A 402 16.57 -6.14 8.77
CA SER A 402 15.98 -7.08 7.81
C SER A 402 15.81 -6.48 6.41
N ILE A 403 15.88 -5.15 6.25
CA ILE A 403 15.71 -4.47 4.96
C ILE A 403 16.92 -4.76 4.05
N PRO A 404 16.72 -5.15 2.78
CA PRO A 404 17.79 -5.29 1.81
C PRO A 404 18.49 -3.96 1.53
N THR A 405 19.81 -3.90 1.76
CA THR A 405 20.67 -2.74 1.47
C THR A 405 21.92 -3.19 0.71
N GLU A 406 22.55 -2.28 -0.03
CA GLU A 406 23.76 -2.58 -0.83
C GLU A 406 24.90 -3.22 -0.03
N GLU A 407 25.07 -2.79 1.22
CA GLU A 407 26.19 -3.22 2.06
C GLU A 407 26.06 -4.64 2.59
N LYS A 408 24.87 -5.26 2.48
CA LYS A 408 24.57 -6.55 3.11
C LYS A 408 24.68 -7.70 2.11
N GLU A 409 25.63 -8.59 2.34
CA GLU A 409 25.76 -9.85 1.59
C GLU A 409 24.68 -10.87 1.98
N ARG A 410 24.15 -10.81 3.21
CA ARG A 410 23.10 -11.71 3.71
C ARG A 410 22.18 -10.94 4.65
N LEU A 411 20.87 -11.15 4.54
CA LEU A 411 19.88 -10.44 5.35
C LEU A 411 19.83 -11.01 6.77
N THR A 412 19.54 -10.17 7.76
CA THR A 412 19.42 -10.61 9.16
C THR A 412 17.95 -10.60 9.59
N PRO A 413 17.22 -11.73 9.45
CA PRO A 413 15.81 -11.79 9.80
C PRO A 413 15.60 -11.88 11.33
N ILE A 414 14.39 -11.56 11.74
CA ILE A 414 13.93 -11.75 13.12
C ILE A 414 13.55 -13.21 13.29
N GLU A 415 14.30 -13.92 14.12
CA GLU A 415 14.06 -15.35 14.36
C GLU A 415 12.78 -15.63 15.16
N GLY A 416 12.25 -16.84 14.99
CA GLY A 416 11.05 -17.32 15.69
C GLY A 416 9.74 -16.91 15.01
N ASN A 417 8.63 -17.07 15.73
CA ASN A 417 7.30 -16.65 15.28
C ASN A 417 6.73 -15.62 16.26
N VAL A 418 5.88 -14.72 15.77
CA VAL A 418 5.04 -13.85 16.60
C VAL A 418 4.29 -14.71 17.64
N PRO A 419 4.22 -14.30 18.92
CA PRO A 419 3.50 -15.03 19.96
C PRO A 419 2.00 -15.17 19.63
N ASP A 420 1.35 -16.17 20.25
CA ASP A 420 -0.10 -16.35 20.14
C ASP A 420 -0.80 -15.19 20.86
N LEU A 421 -1.58 -14.39 20.13
CA LEU A 421 -2.29 -13.21 20.64
C LEU A 421 -3.39 -13.57 21.67
N ILE A 422 -3.68 -14.85 21.88
CA ILE A 422 -4.56 -15.32 22.96
C ILE A 422 -3.78 -15.47 24.28
N ASP A 423 -2.58 -16.06 24.22
CA ASP A 423 -1.75 -16.41 25.37
C ASP A 423 -0.48 -15.54 25.38
N MET A 424 -0.67 -14.23 25.54
CA MET A 424 0.42 -13.25 25.51
C MET A 424 1.35 -13.37 26.73
N PRO A 425 2.69 -13.27 26.54
CA PRO A 425 3.65 -13.34 27.65
C PRO A 425 3.56 -12.11 28.56
N GLU A 426 3.83 -12.28 29.85
CA GLU A 426 4.03 -11.15 30.77
C GLU A 426 5.35 -10.41 30.45
N GLY A 427 5.41 -9.10 30.68
CA GLY A 427 6.56 -8.27 30.32
C GLY A 427 6.54 -7.81 28.87
N CYS A 428 7.72 -7.65 28.29
CA CYS A 428 7.92 -7.30 26.89
C CYS A 428 7.43 -8.44 26.00
N HIS A 429 6.47 -8.17 25.12
CA HIS A 429 5.94 -9.13 24.15
C HIS A 429 7.02 -9.70 23.21
N PHE A 430 8.09 -8.92 22.96
CA PHE A 430 9.21 -9.32 22.12
C PHE A 430 10.30 -10.12 22.86
N ALA A 431 10.26 -10.22 24.20
CA ALA A 431 11.28 -10.94 24.99
C ALA A 431 11.57 -12.40 24.57
N PRO A 432 10.63 -13.18 24.02
CA PRO A 432 10.93 -14.53 23.51
C PRO A 432 11.82 -14.56 22.27
N ARG A 433 11.81 -13.49 21.46
CA ARG A 433 12.58 -13.36 20.21
C ARG A 433 13.75 -12.39 20.35
N CYS A 434 13.78 -11.58 21.40
CA CYS A 434 14.82 -10.59 21.65
C CYS A 434 16.17 -11.25 22.03
N PRO A 435 17.24 -11.04 21.24
CA PRO A 435 18.60 -11.52 21.56
C PRO A 435 19.17 -10.95 22.87
N TRP A 436 18.70 -9.77 23.27
CA TRP A 436 19.14 -9.05 24.46
C TRP A 436 18.20 -9.23 25.68
N ALA A 437 17.27 -10.20 25.62
CA ALA A 437 16.30 -10.42 26.67
C ALA A 437 16.97 -10.81 28.01
N GLU A 438 16.64 -10.08 29.07
CA GLU A 438 17.04 -10.36 30.45
C GLU A 438 15.82 -10.67 31.33
N PRO A 439 15.99 -11.17 32.57
CA PRO A 439 14.85 -11.56 33.42
C PRO A 439 13.81 -10.45 33.62
N ARG A 440 14.24 -9.18 33.70
CA ARG A 440 13.33 -8.02 33.85
C ARG A 440 12.43 -7.79 32.65
N CYS A 441 12.82 -8.25 31.46
CA CYS A 441 11.98 -8.16 30.27
C CYS A 441 10.74 -9.07 30.35
N ARG A 442 10.66 -9.98 31.32
CA ARG A 442 9.59 -10.99 31.45
C ARG A 442 8.74 -10.80 32.70
N GLU A 443 8.87 -9.65 33.36
CA GLU A 443 8.22 -9.38 34.64
C GLU A 443 7.57 -7.99 34.60
N GLY A 444 6.28 -7.91 34.91
CA GLY A 444 5.54 -6.64 35.03
C GLY A 444 5.26 -5.95 33.69
N GLU A 445 4.89 -4.68 33.76
CA GLU A 445 4.69 -3.83 32.57
C GLU A 445 5.99 -3.10 32.22
N ILE A 446 6.25 -2.95 30.92
CA ILE A 446 7.45 -2.25 30.44
C ILE A 446 7.07 -0.79 30.18
N PRO A 447 7.60 0.17 30.97
CA PRO A 447 7.28 1.57 30.78
C PRO A 447 7.94 2.11 29.50
N TYR A 448 7.38 3.18 28.97
CA TYR A 448 8.07 3.98 27.96
C TYR A 448 9.27 4.70 28.59
N LEU A 449 10.44 4.53 27.97
CA LEU A 449 11.63 5.31 28.25
C LEU A 449 11.79 6.37 27.16
N GLN A 450 12.17 7.59 27.56
CA GLN A 450 12.54 8.66 26.62
C GLN A 450 13.96 8.44 26.12
N HIS A 451 14.16 8.64 24.83
CA HIS A 451 15.43 8.58 24.11
C HIS A 451 15.68 9.90 23.37
N GLY A 452 16.92 10.10 22.90
CA GLY A 452 17.32 11.36 22.25
C GLY A 452 17.55 12.52 23.22
N SER A 453 17.65 13.74 22.68
CA SER A 453 17.73 14.97 23.48
C SER A 453 16.36 15.38 24.05
N ASP A 454 16.34 16.18 25.12
CA ASP A 454 15.11 16.67 25.77
C ASP A 454 14.07 17.32 24.83
N ASP A 455 14.48 17.77 23.64
CA ASP A 455 13.62 18.41 22.64
C ASP A 455 13.05 17.44 21.59
N ILE A 456 13.41 16.16 21.62
CA ILE A 456 12.96 15.12 20.66
C ILE A 456 11.99 14.19 21.39
N ASP A 457 10.79 14.01 20.83
CA ASP A 457 9.81 13.06 21.35
C ASP A 457 10.05 11.64 20.80
N HIS A 458 11.06 10.95 21.33
CA HIS A 458 11.37 9.57 21.01
C HIS A 458 11.21 8.70 22.24
N ARG A 459 10.29 7.73 22.19
CA ARG A 459 9.98 6.84 23.30
C ARG A 459 10.00 5.37 22.89
N SER A 460 10.45 4.48 23.79
CA SER A 460 10.42 3.03 23.55
C SER A 460 10.02 2.22 24.77
N LYS A 461 9.27 1.11 24.57
CA LYS A 461 8.95 0.10 25.59
C LYS A 461 10.09 -0.90 25.74
N CYS A 462 11.27 -0.41 26.09
CA CYS A 462 12.43 -1.26 26.40
C CYS A 462 12.91 -1.03 27.84
N VAL A 463 13.47 -2.08 28.47
CA VAL A 463 14.17 -1.92 29.76
C VAL A 463 15.61 -1.42 29.57
N HIS A 464 16.13 -1.50 28.34
CA HIS A 464 17.48 -1.06 28.00
C HIS A 464 17.42 0.37 27.46
N GLU A 465 18.26 1.24 28.01
CA GLU A 465 18.47 2.59 27.44
C GLU A 465 19.30 2.52 26.15
N GLU A 466 20.25 1.58 26.10
CA GLU A 466 21.08 1.27 24.94
C GLU A 466 21.39 -0.24 24.95
N PHE A 467 21.58 -0.84 23.76
CA PHE A 467 22.02 -2.23 23.62
C PHE A 467 23.14 -2.38 22.59
N ASP A 468 23.98 -3.40 22.77
CA ASP A 468 25.10 -3.68 21.87
C ASP A 468 24.58 -4.25 20.54
N LYS A 469 24.45 -3.37 19.54
CA LYS A 469 24.03 -3.68 18.17
C LYS A 469 24.94 -4.74 17.51
N ALA A 470 26.23 -4.80 17.87
CA ALA A 470 27.17 -5.78 17.35
C ALA A 470 26.91 -7.21 17.85
N ALA A 471 26.04 -7.39 18.86
CA ALA A 471 25.64 -8.72 19.31
C ALA A 471 24.59 -9.38 18.40
N TYR A 472 23.95 -8.60 17.51
CA TYR A 472 23.03 -9.11 16.51
C TYR A 472 23.78 -9.51 15.24
N GLY A 473 23.44 -10.66 14.66
CA GLY A 473 24.02 -11.07 13.36
C GLY A 473 25.46 -11.60 13.38
N THR A 474 26.10 -11.85 14.54
CA THR A 474 27.46 -12.44 14.58
C THR A 474 27.55 -13.91 14.20
N GLU A 475 26.41 -14.59 14.03
CA GLU A 475 26.35 -15.93 13.42
C GLU A 475 25.98 -15.85 11.94
N GLY A 476 26.49 -14.85 11.22
CA GLY A 476 26.57 -14.91 9.77
C GLY A 476 27.41 -16.13 9.39
N VAL A 477 26.75 -17.17 8.87
CA VAL A 477 27.42 -18.19 8.07
C VAL A 477 28.17 -17.42 6.99
N GLU A 478 29.52 -17.52 6.95
CA GLU A 478 30.31 -16.92 5.88
C GLU A 478 29.62 -17.27 4.56
N ALA A 479 29.23 -16.25 3.79
CA ALA A 479 28.66 -16.45 2.47
C ALA A 479 29.56 -17.42 1.71
N GLY A 480 28.98 -18.54 1.27
CA GLY A 480 29.70 -19.46 0.40
C GLY A 480 30.24 -18.66 -0.78
N ALA A 481 31.45 -18.94 -1.23
CA ALA A 481 31.92 -18.35 -2.47
C ALA A 481 30.89 -18.69 -3.57
N ARG A 482 30.19 -17.68 -4.11
CA ARG A 482 29.19 -17.85 -5.17
C ARG A 482 29.76 -18.81 -6.21
N SER A 483 29.02 -19.89 -6.47
CA SER A 483 29.46 -20.91 -7.42
C SER A 483 29.61 -20.29 -8.81
N ALA A 484 30.52 -20.83 -9.62
CA ALA A 484 30.77 -20.28 -10.94
C ALA A 484 29.55 -20.52 -11.84
N ILE A 485 28.94 -19.43 -12.34
CA ILE A 485 27.85 -19.47 -13.32
C ILE A 485 28.28 -20.31 -14.53
N GLY A 486 27.44 -21.29 -14.89
CA GLY A 486 27.73 -22.28 -15.93
C GLY A 486 27.29 -21.87 -17.33
N ASP A 487 27.04 -22.88 -18.18
CA ASP A 487 26.56 -22.70 -19.54
C ASP A 487 25.05 -22.32 -19.55
N PRO A 488 24.51 -21.76 -20.66
CA PRO A 488 23.08 -21.51 -20.80
C PRO A 488 22.23 -22.77 -20.59
N LEU A 489 21.35 -22.75 -19.58
CA LEU A 489 20.40 -23.82 -19.27
C LEU A 489 19.07 -23.61 -20.00
N VAL A 490 18.59 -22.36 -20.04
CA VAL A 490 17.38 -21.93 -20.74
C VAL A 490 17.76 -20.90 -21.80
N GLU A 491 17.35 -21.12 -23.04
CA GLU A 491 17.46 -20.12 -24.12
C GLU A 491 16.09 -19.86 -24.75
N VAL A 492 15.68 -18.61 -24.73
CA VAL A 492 14.42 -18.10 -25.30
C VAL A 492 14.76 -17.27 -26.52
N ARG A 493 14.15 -17.57 -27.67
CA ARG A 493 14.38 -16.83 -28.92
C ARG A 493 13.08 -16.42 -29.59
N GLY A 494 12.91 -15.10 -29.76
CA GLY A 494 11.76 -14.48 -30.40
C GLY A 494 10.41 -14.96 -29.84
N MET A 495 10.33 -15.28 -28.55
CA MET A 495 9.15 -15.90 -27.95
C MET A 495 7.98 -14.92 -27.92
N ARG A 496 6.83 -15.35 -28.43
CA ARG A 496 5.59 -14.59 -28.44
C ARG A 496 4.49 -15.35 -27.74
N LYS A 497 3.67 -14.65 -26.95
CA LYS A 497 2.48 -15.20 -26.34
C LYS A 497 1.33 -14.22 -26.45
N TYR A 498 0.37 -14.57 -27.31
CA TYR A 498 -0.82 -13.76 -27.56
C TYR A 498 -2.08 -14.52 -27.12
N TYR A 499 -3.01 -13.80 -26.50
CA TYR A 499 -4.33 -14.33 -26.12
C TYR A 499 -5.40 -13.78 -27.07
N GLN A 500 -6.29 -14.66 -27.51
CA GLN A 500 -7.47 -14.24 -28.27
C GLN A 500 -8.59 -13.93 -27.27
N GLN A 501 -9.24 -12.79 -27.42
CA GLN A 501 -10.45 -12.49 -26.68
C GLN A 501 -11.56 -13.42 -27.18
N GLU A 502 -12.12 -14.26 -26.31
CA GLU A 502 -13.29 -15.06 -26.66
C GLU A 502 -14.53 -14.16 -26.63
N ASP A 503 -15.06 -13.79 -27.80
CA ASP A 503 -16.40 -13.23 -27.88
C ASP A 503 -17.41 -14.17 -28.54
N GLY A 504 -18.65 -14.03 -28.05
CA GLY A 504 -19.79 -14.91 -28.31
C GLY A 504 -20.10 -15.12 -29.79
N ALA A 505 -21.04 -16.05 -30.04
CA ALA A 505 -21.38 -16.58 -31.36
C ALA A 505 -21.76 -15.56 -32.46
N PHE A 506 -21.90 -14.27 -32.14
CA PHE A 506 -22.28 -13.20 -33.06
C PHE A 506 -21.10 -12.62 -33.89
N ASP A 507 -19.88 -12.54 -33.35
CA ASP A 507 -18.75 -11.88 -34.05
C ASP A 507 -18.09 -12.74 -35.15
N ARG A 508 -18.30 -14.06 -35.12
CA ARG A 508 -17.84 -14.95 -36.20
C ARG A 508 -18.48 -14.65 -37.57
N LEU A 509 -19.55 -13.85 -37.60
CA LEU A 509 -20.28 -13.53 -38.83
C LEU A 509 -19.73 -12.30 -39.57
N PHE A 510 -18.95 -11.44 -38.91
CA PHE A 510 -18.35 -10.24 -39.49
C PHE A 510 -16.83 -10.31 -39.29
N GLY A 511 -16.09 -10.63 -40.35
CA GLY A 511 -14.67 -10.97 -40.31
C GLY A 511 -13.69 -9.84 -39.96
N GLY A 512 -13.91 -9.11 -38.86
CA GLY A 512 -12.85 -8.45 -38.12
C GLY A 512 -12.18 -9.49 -37.24
N GLY A 513 -10.88 -9.71 -37.37
CA GLY A 513 -10.15 -10.55 -36.42
C GLY A 513 -10.28 -9.91 -35.04
N ALA A 514 -10.73 -10.68 -34.04
CA ALA A 514 -10.79 -10.19 -32.67
C ALA A 514 -9.40 -9.68 -32.26
N PRO A 515 -9.33 -8.52 -31.57
CA PRO A 515 -8.06 -8.00 -31.11
C PRO A 515 -7.38 -9.01 -30.17
N SER A 516 -6.09 -9.26 -30.38
CA SER A 516 -5.32 -10.22 -29.58
C SER A 516 -4.47 -9.48 -28.56
N VAL A 517 -4.59 -9.81 -27.28
CA VAL A 517 -3.73 -9.27 -26.21
C VAL A 517 -2.31 -9.79 -26.42
N LYS A 518 -1.35 -8.89 -26.65
CA LYS A 518 0.07 -9.23 -26.85
C LYS A 518 0.84 -9.22 -25.52
N ALA A 519 0.66 -10.27 -24.72
CA ALA A 519 1.28 -10.37 -23.40
C ALA A 519 2.81 -10.52 -23.44
N VAL A 520 3.33 -11.24 -24.44
CA VAL A 520 4.78 -11.32 -24.72
C VAL A 520 4.96 -11.19 -26.23
N ASP A 521 5.87 -10.33 -26.69
CA ASP A 521 6.00 -9.99 -28.10
C ASP A 521 7.43 -10.03 -28.64
N GLY A 522 8.02 -11.22 -28.66
CA GLY A 522 9.28 -11.47 -29.34
C GLY A 522 10.49 -11.28 -28.43
N ILE A 523 10.43 -11.82 -27.21
CA ILE A 523 11.54 -11.70 -26.26
C ILE A 523 12.65 -12.70 -26.57
N ASP A 524 13.89 -12.24 -26.38
CA ASP A 524 15.12 -13.02 -26.41
C ASP A 524 15.75 -12.96 -25.01
N LEU A 525 16.05 -14.12 -24.41
CA LEU A 525 16.55 -14.22 -23.04
C LEU A 525 17.34 -15.52 -22.84
N ASP A 526 18.39 -15.49 -22.03
CA ASP A 526 19.12 -16.67 -21.58
C ASP A 526 19.22 -16.72 -20.05
N VAL A 527 19.09 -17.92 -19.48
CA VAL A 527 19.39 -18.20 -18.06
C VAL A 527 20.42 -19.31 -17.99
N ARG A 528 21.51 -19.08 -17.27
CA ARG A 528 22.67 -19.98 -17.15
C ARG A 528 22.57 -20.84 -15.90
N GLU A 529 23.25 -21.98 -15.92
CA GLU A 529 23.29 -22.87 -14.77
C GLU A 529 23.80 -22.14 -13.51
N GLN A 530 23.05 -22.28 -12.42
CA GLN A 530 23.30 -21.64 -11.12
C GLN A 530 23.23 -20.10 -11.12
N GLU A 531 22.66 -19.50 -12.17
CA GLU A 531 22.34 -18.06 -12.21
C GLU A 531 20.96 -17.79 -11.61
N THR A 532 20.84 -16.69 -10.88
CA THR A 532 19.54 -16.05 -10.61
C THR A 532 19.37 -14.88 -11.57
N LEU A 533 18.50 -15.05 -12.58
CA LEU A 533 18.09 -13.97 -13.47
C LEU A 533 16.83 -13.31 -12.94
N GLY A 534 16.93 -12.05 -12.51
CA GLY A 534 15.80 -11.20 -12.15
C GLY A 534 15.02 -10.76 -13.39
N LEU A 535 13.69 -10.80 -13.35
CA LEU A 535 12.80 -10.26 -14.38
C LEU A 535 11.85 -9.24 -13.75
N VAL A 536 12.06 -7.96 -14.08
CA VAL A 536 11.38 -6.82 -13.47
C VAL A 536 10.63 -5.96 -14.48
N GLY A 537 9.72 -5.12 -14.00
CA GLY A 537 8.94 -4.17 -14.80
C GLY A 537 7.57 -3.89 -14.20
N GLU A 538 6.87 -2.89 -14.73
CA GLU A 538 5.53 -2.49 -14.27
C GLU A 538 4.51 -3.65 -14.25
N SER A 539 3.45 -3.49 -13.47
CA SER A 539 2.40 -4.50 -13.36
C SER A 539 1.72 -4.70 -14.72
N GLY A 540 1.40 -5.95 -15.06
CA GLY A 540 0.78 -6.28 -16.35
C GLY A 540 1.71 -6.24 -17.58
N CYS A 541 3.01 -5.98 -17.42
CA CYS A 541 3.94 -5.94 -18.56
C CYS A 541 4.22 -7.31 -19.21
N GLY A 542 3.81 -8.43 -18.58
CA GLY A 542 3.88 -9.79 -19.14
C GLY A 542 4.82 -10.78 -18.43
N LYS A 543 5.42 -10.42 -17.28
CA LYS A 543 6.43 -11.23 -16.55
C LYS A 543 5.95 -12.66 -16.23
N SER A 544 4.84 -12.79 -15.51
CA SER A 544 4.27 -14.10 -15.14
C SER A 544 3.82 -14.90 -16.35
N THR A 545 3.36 -14.23 -17.42
CA THR A 545 3.06 -14.88 -18.70
C THR A 545 4.32 -15.44 -19.35
N ALA A 546 5.43 -14.67 -19.35
CA ALA A 546 6.72 -15.12 -19.87
C ALA A 546 7.22 -16.35 -19.07
N GLY A 547 7.19 -16.30 -17.74
CA GLY A 547 7.56 -17.44 -16.89
C GLY A 547 6.74 -18.71 -17.18
N ARG A 548 5.40 -18.60 -17.28
CA ARG A 548 4.52 -19.74 -17.62
C ARG A 548 4.75 -20.27 -19.04
N ALA A 549 5.09 -19.39 -19.98
CA ALA A 549 5.40 -19.75 -21.36
C ALA A 549 6.74 -20.50 -21.48
N ILE A 550 7.78 -20.03 -20.78
CA ILE A 550 9.09 -20.69 -20.68
C ILE A 550 8.91 -22.12 -20.12
N LEU A 551 8.06 -22.29 -19.10
CA LEU A 551 7.77 -23.59 -18.51
C LEU A 551 6.87 -24.50 -19.37
N HIS A 552 6.35 -24.04 -20.51
CA HIS A 552 5.33 -24.74 -21.30
C HIS A 552 4.11 -25.17 -20.46
N LEU A 553 3.78 -24.38 -19.43
CA LEU A 553 2.51 -24.45 -18.71
C LEU A 553 1.41 -23.79 -19.53
N ASP A 554 1.75 -22.65 -20.14
CA ASP A 554 0.96 -21.99 -21.15
C ASP A 554 1.81 -21.73 -22.41
N PRO A 555 1.86 -22.68 -23.36
CA PRO A 555 2.86 -22.70 -24.42
C PRO A 555 2.92 -21.41 -25.26
N PRO A 556 4.11 -21.01 -25.75
CA PRO A 556 4.26 -19.89 -26.65
C PRO A 556 3.36 -20.01 -27.89
N THR A 557 2.88 -18.87 -28.38
CA THR A 557 2.18 -18.75 -29.66
C THR A 557 3.15 -18.88 -30.83
N ASP A 558 4.36 -18.32 -30.68
CA ASP A 558 5.45 -18.39 -31.65
C ASP A 558 6.81 -18.26 -30.92
N GLY A 559 7.91 -18.52 -31.65
CA GLY A 559 9.27 -18.54 -31.12
C GLY A 559 9.66 -19.90 -30.53
N THR A 560 10.86 -19.95 -29.93
CA THR A 560 11.46 -21.19 -29.43
C THR A 560 11.95 -21.04 -27.99
N VAL A 561 11.72 -22.08 -27.19
CA VAL A 561 12.26 -22.23 -25.83
C VAL A 561 13.07 -23.51 -25.79
N VAL A 562 14.37 -23.38 -25.55
CA VAL A 562 15.33 -24.49 -25.45
C VAL A 562 15.71 -24.67 -23.98
N PHE A 563 15.59 -25.88 -23.47
CA PHE A 563 15.99 -26.26 -22.12
C PHE A 563 17.02 -27.38 -22.18
N ALA A 564 18.19 -27.19 -21.57
CA ALA A 564 19.32 -28.13 -21.59
C ALA A 564 19.65 -28.64 -23.02
N GLY A 565 19.60 -27.74 -24.01
CA GLY A 565 19.85 -28.03 -25.42
C GLY A 565 18.69 -28.69 -26.19
N GLU A 566 17.51 -28.90 -25.58
CA GLU A 566 16.33 -29.46 -26.23
C GLU A 566 15.21 -28.42 -26.41
N ASP A 567 14.68 -28.28 -27.64
CA ASP A 567 13.53 -27.43 -27.93
C ASP A 567 12.23 -28.05 -27.39
N LEU A 568 11.62 -27.41 -26.40
CA LEU A 568 10.41 -27.85 -25.72
C LEU A 568 9.19 -27.88 -26.66
N GLY A 569 9.12 -26.99 -27.65
CA GLY A 569 8.01 -26.93 -28.62
C GLY A 569 7.96 -28.14 -29.54
N SER A 570 9.10 -28.81 -29.74
CA SER A 570 9.23 -30.00 -30.59
C SER A 570 8.87 -31.32 -29.87
N LEU A 571 8.78 -31.29 -28.53
CA LEU A 571 8.62 -32.49 -27.71
C LEU A 571 7.18 -33.03 -27.72
N SER A 572 7.06 -34.36 -27.60
CA SER A 572 5.76 -35.01 -27.40
C SER A 572 5.19 -34.69 -26.02
N LYS A 573 3.87 -34.80 -25.82
CA LYS A 573 3.24 -34.63 -24.49
C LYS A 573 3.84 -35.54 -23.41
N SER A 574 4.33 -36.72 -23.77
CA SER A 574 4.99 -37.63 -22.83
C SER A 574 6.41 -37.20 -22.49
N ASP A 575 7.14 -36.62 -23.44
CA ASP A 575 8.51 -36.18 -23.20
C ASP A 575 8.53 -34.84 -22.46
N LEU A 576 7.60 -33.94 -22.77
CA LEU A 576 7.34 -32.73 -21.96
C LEU A 576 7.03 -33.07 -20.51
N ARG A 577 6.22 -34.10 -20.24
CA ARG A 577 5.95 -34.56 -18.87
C ARG A 577 7.19 -35.05 -18.13
N LYS A 578 8.18 -35.60 -18.83
CA LYS A 578 9.46 -35.99 -18.22
C LYS A 578 10.30 -34.76 -17.93
N ARG A 579 10.35 -33.79 -18.85
CA ARG A 579 11.11 -32.54 -18.68
C ARG A 579 10.54 -31.63 -17.60
N ARG A 580 9.21 -31.65 -17.39
CA ARG A 580 8.56 -30.90 -16.30
C ARG A 580 9.05 -31.25 -14.91
N LYS A 581 9.68 -32.41 -14.68
CA LYS A 581 10.27 -32.69 -13.36
C LYS A 581 11.55 -31.86 -13.12
N ASP A 582 12.23 -31.49 -14.19
CA ASP A 582 13.50 -30.74 -14.18
C ASP A 582 13.23 -29.21 -14.13
N MET A 583 11.97 -28.79 -14.31
CA MET A 583 11.55 -27.40 -14.37
C MET A 583 10.30 -27.17 -13.52
N GLN A 584 10.37 -26.31 -12.50
CA GLN A 584 9.28 -26.09 -11.54
C GLN A 584 8.93 -24.61 -11.38
N MET A 585 7.81 -24.34 -10.71
CA MET A 585 7.33 -22.99 -10.46
C MET A 585 6.96 -22.82 -8.98
N VAL A 586 7.42 -21.72 -8.39
CA VAL A 586 6.87 -21.14 -7.17
C VAL A 586 5.91 -20.03 -7.59
N PHE A 587 4.67 -20.07 -7.12
CA PHE A 587 3.61 -19.16 -7.56
C PHE A 587 3.47 -17.98 -6.58
N GLN A 588 3.05 -16.83 -7.11
CA GLN A 588 2.89 -15.53 -6.44
C GLN A 588 2.10 -15.57 -5.14
N ASP A 589 0.96 -16.28 -5.12
CA ASP A 589 0.13 -16.37 -3.92
C ASP A 589 0.06 -17.83 -3.40
N PRO A 590 0.62 -18.10 -2.21
CA PRO A 590 0.49 -19.39 -1.55
C PRO A 590 -0.94 -19.81 -1.29
N MET A 591 -1.85 -18.88 -0.99
CA MET A 591 -3.21 -19.20 -0.59
C MET A 591 -4.04 -19.70 -1.78
N SER A 592 -3.95 -19.03 -2.94
CA SER A 592 -4.59 -19.50 -4.17
C SER A 592 -3.88 -20.69 -4.82
N SER A 593 -2.57 -20.87 -4.57
CA SER A 593 -1.80 -21.96 -5.18
C SER A 593 -1.78 -23.28 -4.39
N LEU A 594 -2.17 -23.28 -3.10
CA LEU A 594 -2.31 -24.47 -2.27
C LEU A 594 -3.79 -24.91 -2.20
N ASP A 595 -4.10 -26.21 -2.39
CA ASP A 595 -5.48 -26.69 -2.20
C ASP A 595 -5.84 -26.60 -0.70
N PRO A 596 -6.87 -25.82 -0.30
CA PRO A 596 -7.21 -25.61 1.11
C PRO A 596 -7.64 -26.91 1.83
N ARG A 597 -7.93 -27.97 1.07
CA ARG A 597 -8.33 -29.29 1.58
C ARG A 597 -7.16 -30.27 1.72
N MET A 598 -5.95 -29.87 1.34
CA MET A 598 -4.75 -30.69 1.44
C MET A 598 -3.86 -30.21 2.58
N THR A 599 -3.32 -31.13 3.38
CA THR A 599 -2.34 -30.76 4.41
C THR A 599 -1.00 -30.41 3.77
N ALA A 600 -0.14 -29.67 4.49
CA ALA A 600 1.21 -29.32 4.05
C ALA A 600 1.98 -30.55 3.52
N GLY A 601 2.00 -31.64 4.29
CA GLY A 601 2.64 -32.89 3.87
C GLY A 601 2.00 -33.51 2.63
N GLN A 602 0.67 -33.42 2.46
CA GLN A 602 -0.01 -33.92 1.25
C GLN A 602 0.38 -33.12 0.00
N THR A 603 0.52 -31.80 0.15
CA THR A 603 0.94 -30.89 -0.92
C THR A 603 2.38 -31.14 -1.35
N ILE A 604 3.32 -31.24 -0.41
CA ILE A 604 4.73 -31.55 -0.71
C ILE A 604 4.86 -32.93 -1.36
N MET A 605 4.06 -33.90 -0.91
CA MET A 605 4.08 -35.24 -1.51
C MET A 605 3.43 -35.34 -2.88
N GLU A 606 2.59 -34.38 -3.29
CA GLU A 606 1.79 -34.49 -4.52
C GLU A 606 2.65 -34.69 -5.78
N PRO A 607 3.70 -33.87 -6.05
CA PRO A 607 4.61 -34.10 -7.17
C PRO A 607 5.24 -35.50 -7.12
N LEU A 608 5.64 -35.97 -5.93
CA LEU A 608 6.21 -37.31 -5.73
C LEU A 608 5.22 -38.44 -6.08
N LYS A 609 3.91 -38.21 -5.92
CA LYS A 609 2.87 -39.17 -6.33
C LYS A 609 2.74 -39.22 -7.84
N ILE A 610 2.76 -38.07 -8.50
CA ILE A 610 2.64 -37.94 -9.95
C ILE A 610 3.81 -38.66 -10.65
N HIS A 611 4.99 -38.66 -10.03
CA HIS A 611 6.20 -39.32 -10.54
C HIS A 611 6.45 -40.73 -9.98
N ASP A 612 5.40 -41.39 -9.46
CA ASP A 612 5.39 -42.83 -9.11
C ASP A 612 6.43 -43.29 -8.05
N LEU A 613 6.89 -42.42 -7.15
CA LEU A 613 7.73 -42.83 -5.99
C LEU A 613 6.95 -43.74 -5.03
N ALA A 614 7.60 -44.61 -4.25
CA ALA A 614 6.89 -45.45 -3.28
C ALA A 614 6.47 -44.66 -2.03
N GLU A 615 5.27 -44.91 -1.47
CA GLU A 615 4.69 -44.10 -0.37
C GLU A 615 5.63 -43.86 0.82
N GLY A 616 6.34 -44.88 1.31
CA GLY A 616 7.30 -44.73 2.40
C GLY A 616 8.45 -43.78 2.08
N ARG A 617 8.96 -43.83 0.83
CA ARG A 617 10.01 -42.93 0.34
C ARG A 617 9.50 -41.51 0.11
N ARG A 618 8.22 -41.35 -0.27
CA ARG A 618 7.61 -40.03 -0.42
C ARG A 618 7.56 -39.27 0.89
N ARG A 619 7.19 -39.97 1.97
CA ARG A 619 7.08 -39.34 3.29
C ARG A 619 8.45 -38.96 3.87
N GLU A 620 9.46 -39.82 3.67
CA GLU A 620 10.85 -39.51 4.04
C GLU A 620 11.36 -38.28 3.28
N ARG A 621 11.20 -38.26 1.95
CA ARG A 621 11.57 -37.10 1.13
C ARG A 621 10.81 -35.83 1.53
N ALA A 622 9.52 -35.94 1.84
CA ALA A 622 8.75 -34.79 2.31
C ALA A 622 9.27 -34.23 3.64
N PHE A 623 9.74 -35.09 4.56
CA PHE A 623 10.37 -34.61 5.79
C PHE A 623 11.74 -33.99 5.54
N GLU A 624 12.55 -34.54 4.64
CA GLU A 624 13.83 -33.91 4.23
C GLU A 624 13.59 -32.51 3.66
N LEU A 625 12.59 -32.36 2.79
CA LEU A 625 12.24 -31.07 2.21
C LEU A 625 11.70 -30.10 3.24
N MET A 626 10.85 -30.56 4.17
CA MET A 626 10.39 -29.74 5.28
C MET A 626 11.55 -29.27 6.15
N ASP A 627 12.48 -30.16 6.49
CA ASP A 627 13.66 -29.82 7.28
C ASP A 627 14.54 -28.79 6.51
N ALA A 628 14.71 -28.95 5.19
CA ALA A 628 15.47 -28.02 4.33
C ALA A 628 14.82 -26.62 4.23
N VAL A 629 13.49 -26.53 4.16
CA VAL A 629 12.80 -25.23 4.14
C VAL A 629 12.50 -24.68 5.54
N GLY A 630 13.02 -25.29 6.61
CA GLY A 630 12.83 -24.83 7.99
C GLY A 630 11.40 -25.03 8.54
N LEU A 631 10.64 -26.00 8.04
CA LEU A 631 9.33 -26.40 8.57
C LEU A 631 9.47 -27.51 9.62
N GLU A 632 8.77 -27.36 10.74
CA GLU A 632 8.72 -28.39 11.77
C GLU A 632 7.89 -29.60 11.33
N ARG A 633 8.33 -30.80 11.71
CA ARG A 633 7.61 -32.06 11.40
C ARG A 633 6.16 -32.09 11.92
N GLY A 634 5.86 -31.35 12.99
CA GLY A 634 4.49 -31.20 13.51
C GLY A 634 3.54 -30.50 12.53
N GLN A 635 4.06 -29.68 11.62
CA GLN A 635 3.28 -28.95 10.61
C GLN A 635 2.85 -29.84 9.44
N PHE A 636 3.37 -31.08 9.32
CA PHE A 636 3.05 -32.00 8.23
C PHE A 636 1.53 -32.24 8.07
N GLY A 637 0.81 -32.26 9.20
CA GLY A 637 -0.63 -32.49 9.27
C GLY A 637 -1.50 -31.23 9.21
N ARG A 638 -0.90 -30.04 9.16
CA ARG A 638 -1.63 -28.76 9.17
C ARG A 638 -2.17 -28.42 7.78
N TYR A 639 -3.32 -27.77 7.74
CA TYR A 639 -3.93 -27.21 6.54
C TYR A 639 -3.40 -25.79 6.25
N PRO A 640 -3.54 -25.27 5.02
CA PRO A 640 -3.03 -23.95 4.65
C PRO A 640 -3.52 -22.81 5.55
N HIS A 641 -4.75 -22.85 6.04
CA HIS A 641 -5.31 -21.82 6.95
C HIS A 641 -4.75 -21.89 8.39
N GLU A 642 -4.06 -22.98 8.75
CA GLU A 642 -3.41 -23.17 10.06
C GLU A 642 -1.90 -22.83 10.04
N LEU A 643 -1.42 -22.26 8.93
CA LEU A 643 -0.04 -21.89 8.69
C LEU A 643 0.07 -20.37 8.51
N SER A 644 1.19 -19.77 8.94
CA SER A 644 1.50 -18.36 8.64
C SER A 644 1.77 -18.14 7.15
N GLY A 645 1.78 -16.88 6.68
CA GLY A 645 2.13 -16.53 5.30
C GLY A 645 3.48 -17.12 4.87
N GLY A 646 4.53 -16.87 5.65
CA GLY A 646 5.87 -17.43 5.39
C GLY A 646 5.91 -18.96 5.43
N GLN A 647 5.15 -19.60 6.34
CA GLN A 647 5.06 -21.07 6.37
C GLN A 647 4.37 -21.63 5.13
N ARG A 648 3.31 -20.98 4.64
CA ARG A 648 2.65 -21.35 3.37
C ARG A 648 3.62 -21.21 2.20
N GLN A 649 4.41 -20.15 2.17
CA GLN A 649 5.43 -19.95 1.15
C GLN A 649 6.50 -21.05 1.17
N ARG A 650 7.02 -21.40 2.35
CA ARG A 650 7.96 -22.52 2.54
C ARG A 650 7.37 -23.85 2.05
N VAL A 651 6.08 -24.11 2.29
CA VAL A 651 5.39 -25.30 1.72
C VAL A 651 5.35 -25.25 0.18
N GLY A 652 5.11 -24.08 -0.41
CA GLY A 652 5.15 -23.86 -1.85
C GLY A 652 6.54 -24.14 -2.45
N ILE A 653 7.60 -23.65 -1.81
CA ILE A 653 9.00 -23.90 -2.18
C ILE A 653 9.34 -25.39 -2.05
N ALA A 654 9.02 -26.02 -0.92
CA ALA A 654 9.24 -27.45 -0.70
C ALA A 654 8.51 -28.32 -1.73
N ARG A 655 7.30 -27.92 -2.15
CA ARG A 655 6.55 -28.58 -3.23
C ARG A 655 7.30 -28.49 -4.57
N ALA A 656 7.84 -27.32 -4.92
CA ALA A 656 8.60 -27.14 -6.15
C ALA A 656 9.88 -28.00 -6.15
N LEU A 657 10.59 -28.05 -5.01
CA LEU A 657 11.82 -28.85 -4.86
C LEU A 657 11.60 -30.36 -4.82
N ALA A 658 10.35 -30.82 -4.68
CA ALA A 658 10.07 -32.22 -4.42
C ALA A 658 10.62 -33.18 -5.47
N VAL A 659 10.76 -32.72 -6.72
CA VAL A 659 11.19 -33.52 -7.86
C VAL A 659 12.63 -33.27 -8.29
N ASP A 660 13.42 -32.59 -7.46
CA ASP A 660 14.83 -32.23 -7.70
C ASP A 660 15.01 -31.48 -9.04
N PRO A 661 14.39 -30.30 -9.21
CA PRO A 661 14.46 -29.53 -10.45
C PRO A 661 15.83 -28.88 -10.67
N ASP A 662 16.20 -28.67 -11.93
CA ASP A 662 17.40 -27.90 -12.30
C ASP A 662 17.06 -26.39 -12.48
N PHE A 663 15.81 -26.08 -12.85
CA PHE A 663 15.32 -24.72 -13.11
C PHE A 663 14.01 -24.43 -12.39
N ILE A 664 13.93 -23.28 -11.72
CA ILE A 664 12.74 -22.81 -11.03
C ILE A 664 12.38 -21.41 -11.51
N VAL A 665 11.12 -21.20 -11.92
CA VAL A 665 10.54 -19.86 -12.03
C VAL A 665 9.93 -19.51 -10.69
N ALA A 666 10.51 -18.51 -10.02
CA ALA A 666 9.98 -17.96 -8.78
C ALA A 666 9.17 -16.70 -9.13
N ASP A 667 7.85 -16.86 -9.25
CA ASP A 667 6.93 -15.79 -9.61
C ASP A 667 6.48 -15.08 -8.34
N GLU A 668 7.07 -13.91 -8.03
CA GLU A 668 6.81 -13.09 -6.85
C GLU A 668 6.83 -13.88 -5.52
N PRO A 669 7.92 -14.60 -5.21
CA PRO A 669 7.97 -15.54 -4.09
C PRO A 669 7.97 -14.87 -2.70
N VAL A 670 8.06 -13.54 -2.63
CA VAL A 670 8.11 -12.77 -1.39
C VAL A 670 7.01 -11.71 -1.28
N SER A 671 6.16 -11.57 -2.31
CA SER A 671 5.09 -10.56 -2.31
C SER A 671 4.12 -10.77 -1.16
N ALA A 672 3.60 -9.67 -0.59
CA ALA A 672 2.63 -9.68 0.52
C ALA A 672 3.12 -10.35 1.81
N LEU A 673 4.44 -10.49 2.00
CA LEU A 673 5.07 -10.89 3.26
C LEU A 673 5.68 -9.64 3.92
N ASP A 674 5.74 -9.61 5.26
CA ASP A 674 6.46 -8.57 5.98
C ASP A 674 7.98 -8.68 5.75
N VAL A 675 8.71 -7.57 5.90
CA VAL A 675 10.15 -7.44 5.60
C VAL A 675 10.98 -8.53 6.28
N SER A 676 10.64 -8.91 7.51
CA SER A 676 11.39 -9.94 8.23
C SER A 676 11.19 -11.33 7.64
N VAL A 677 9.94 -11.70 7.33
CA VAL A 677 9.64 -12.96 6.64
C VAL A 677 10.21 -12.97 5.22
N GLN A 678 10.17 -11.84 4.50
CA GLN A 678 10.82 -11.72 3.19
C GLN A 678 12.31 -12.05 3.27
N ALA A 679 13.04 -11.46 4.22
CA ALA A 679 14.45 -11.75 4.46
C ALA A 679 14.72 -13.25 4.73
N GLN A 680 13.85 -13.90 5.51
CA GLN A 680 13.97 -15.35 5.74
C GLN A 680 13.79 -16.18 4.46
N ILE A 681 12.86 -15.79 3.58
CA ILE A 681 12.59 -16.50 2.32
C ILE A 681 13.72 -16.27 1.31
N ILE A 682 14.27 -15.04 1.24
CA ILE A 682 15.42 -14.71 0.38
C ILE A 682 16.63 -15.55 0.78
N ASN A 683 17.03 -15.50 2.06
CA ASN A 683 18.13 -16.31 2.57
C ASN A 683 17.90 -17.81 2.33
N LEU A 684 16.65 -18.29 2.47
CA LEU A 684 16.31 -19.68 2.18
C LEU A 684 16.53 -20.01 0.69
N LEU A 685 16.13 -19.14 -0.23
CA LEU A 685 16.32 -19.38 -1.67
C LEU A 685 17.80 -19.42 -2.04
N GLU A 686 18.63 -18.57 -1.44
CA GLU A 686 20.09 -18.57 -1.60
C GLU A 686 20.72 -19.87 -1.06
N ASP A 687 20.36 -20.25 0.17
CA ASP A 687 20.84 -21.51 0.78
C ASP A 687 20.47 -22.73 -0.09
N LEU A 688 19.24 -22.74 -0.63
CA LEU A 688 18.78 -23.78 -1.54
C LEU A 688 19.52 -23.76 -2.88
N GLN A 689 19.84 -22.57 -3.40
CA GLN A 689 20.65 -22.41 -4.60
C GLN A 689 22.01 -23.08 -4.43
N GLU A 690 22.68 -22.79 -3.31
CA GLU A 690 23.98 -23.34 -2.98
C GLU A 690 23.93 -24.85 -2.72
N GLU A 691 22.93 -25.33 -1.96
CA GLU A 691 22.81 -26.74 -1.58
C GLU A 691 22.44 -27.64 -2.77
N PHE A 692 21.49 -27.20 -3.61
CA PHE A 692 20.93 -28.02 -4.69
C PHE A 692 21.45 -27.64 -6.08
N GLY A 693 22.22 -26.55 -6.21
CA GLY A 693 22.73 -26.06 -7.50
C GLY A 693 21.61 -25.55 -8.41
N LEU A 694 20.60 -24.90 -7.85
CA LEU A 694 19.40 -24.46 -8.57
C LEU A 694 19.68 -23.28 -9.49
N THR A 695 18.91 -23.18 -10.56
CA THR A 695 18.87 -22.02 -11.46
C THR A 695 17.53 -21.32 -11.33
N PHE A 696 17.52 -20.00 -11.18
CA PHE A 696 16.30 -19.24 -10.95
C PHE A 696 16.01 -18.23 -12.06
N LEU A 697 14.75 -18.19 -12.50
CA LEU A 697 14.15 -16.99 -13.05
C LEU A 697 13.31 -16.36 -11.94
N PHE A 698 13.80 -15.26 -11.38
CA PHE A 698 13.18 -14.58 -10.23
C PHE A 698 12.36 -13.39 -10.73
N ILE A 699 11.04 -13.48 -10.64
CA ILE A 699 10.13 -12.40 -11.01
C ILE A 699 9.73 -11.67 -9.74
N ALA A 700 9.95 -10.37 -9.68
CA ALA A 700 9.48 -9.53 -8.57
C ALA A 700 9.14 -8.13 -9.06
N HIS A 701 8.33 -7.43 -8.26
CA HIS A 701 8.07 -5.99 -8.42
C HIS A 701 8.97 -5.15 -7.50
N ASP A 702 9.39 -5.71 -6.36
CA ASP A 702 10.37 -5.09 -5.46
C ASP A 702 11.79 -5.23 -6.03
N LEU A 703 12.36 -4.09 -6.44
CA LEU A 703 13.69 -4.03 -7.01
C LEU A 703 14.81 -4.10 -5.95
N SER A 704 14.55 -3.74 -4.69
CA SER A 704 15.50 -3.91 -3.59
C SER A 704 15.76 -5.39 -3.32
N VAL A 705 14.72 -6.22 -3.39
CA VAL A 705 14.85 -7.68 -3.34
C VAL A 705 15.61 -8.21 -4.56
N VAL A 706 15.26 -7.75 -5.77
CA VAL A 706 15.92 -8.18 -7.02
C VAL A 706 17.40 -7.86 -6.98
N ARG A 707 17.76 -6.68 -6.49
CA ARG A 707 19.14 -6.23 -6.34
C ARG A 707 19.96 -7.16 -5.44
N HIS A 708 19.34 -7.68 -4.38
CA HIS A 708 20.03 -8.54 -3.42
C HIS A 708 20.26 -9.95 -3.97
N ILE A 709 19.23 -10.56 -4.58
CA ILE A 709 19.26 -12.00 -4.93
C ILE A 709 19.73 -12.30 -6.37
N SER A 710 19.66 -11.33 -7.29
CA SER A 710 19.89 -11.59 -8.71
C SER A 710 21.35 -11.35 -9.11
N ASP A 711 21.88 -12.20 -9.98
CA ASP A 711 23.18 -11.98 -10.62
C ASP A 711 23.04 -11.01 -11.81
N ARG A 712 21.99 -11.22 -12.60
CA ARG A 712 21.60 -10.37 -13.74
C ARG A 712 20.15 -9.99 -13.64
N VAL A 713 19.80 -8.86 -14.24
CA VAL A 713 18.42 -8.37 -14.28
C VAL A 713 18.02 -8.07 -15.72
N ALA A 714 16.85 -8.56 -16.10
CA ALA A 714 16.15 -8.25 -17.34
C ALA A 714 14.94 -7.36 -17.04
N VAL A 715 14.91 -6.19 -17.67
CA VAL A 715 13.84 -5.21 -17.53
C VAL A 715 12.84 -5.40 -18.67
N MET A 716 11.56 -5.55 -18.33
CA MET A 716 10.47 -5.80 -19.27
C MET A 716 9.48 -4.62 -19.30
N TYR A 717 9.06 -4.23 -20.51
CA TYR A 717 8.02 -3.23 -20.74
C TYR A 717 7.07 -3.68 -21.84
N LEU A 718 5.77 -3.72 -21.54
CA LEU A 718 4.68 -4.02 -22.48
C LEU A 718 4.97 -5.21 -23.43
N GLY A 719 5.40 -6.35 -22.89
CA GLY A 719 5.65 -7.57 -23.66
C GLY A 719 7.07 -7.72 -24.24
N GLU A 720 7.95 -6.73 -24.09
CA GLU A 720 9.32 -6.73 -24.65
C GLU A 720 10.38 -6.58 -23.55
N ILE A 721 11.55 -7.20 -23.73
CA ILE A 721 12.72 -6.96 -22.87
C ILE A 721 13.44 -5.73 -23.40
N VAL A 722 13.60 -4.72 -22.55
CA VAL A 722 14.16 -3.42 -22.92
C VAL A 722 15.59 -3.24 -22.46
N GLU A 723 16.04 -3.99 -21.46
CA GLU A 723 17.42 -3.96 -20.97
C GLU A 723 17.75 -5.28 -20.28
N VAL A 724 18.99 -5.72 -20.42
CA VAL A 724 19.56 -6.82 -19.61
C VAL A 724 20.94 -6.39 -19.17
N ALA A 725 21.29 -6.55 -17.90
CA ALA A 725 22.63 -6.26 -17.40
C ALA A 725 22.96 -7.11 -16.16
N GLU A 726 24.23 -7.11 -15.76
CA GLU A 726 24.60 -7.51 -14.39
C GLU A 726 23.90 -6.57 -13.40
N THR A 727 23.50 -7.10 -12.25
CA THR A 727 22.70 -6.36 -11.27
C THR A 727 23.36 -5.04 -10.88
N ASP A 728 24.62 -5.04 -10.43
CA ASP A 728 25.30 -3.81 -10.03
C ASP A 728 25.38 -2.77 -11.17
N GLU A 729 25.64 -3.22 -12.41
CA GLU A 729 25.73 -2.34 -13.58
C GLU A 729 24.38 -1.69 -13.92
N LEU A 730 23.27 -2.43 -13.76
CA LEU A 730 21.91 -1.93 -13.99
C LEU A 730 21.55 -0.82 -12.99
N PHE A 731 21.83 -1.03 -11.70
CA PHE A 731 21.49 -0.07 -10.64
C PHE A 731 22.39 1.17 -10.66
N GLU A 732 23.67 1.02 -10.99
CA GLU A 732 24.59 2.16 -11.11
C GLU A 732 24.37 2.97 -12.41
N THR A 733 24.13 2.29 -13.54
CA THR A 733 24.11 2.91 -14.87
C THR A 733 22.98 2.42 -15.77
N PRO A 734 21.71 2.59 -15.37
CA PRO A 734 20.58 2.22 -16.22
C PRO A 734 20.58 3.02 -17.53
N LYS A 735 20.35 2.36 -18.68
CA LYS A 735 20.41 2.99 -20.00
C LYS A 735 19.05 3.54 -20.43
N PRO A 736 18.00 2.74 -20.74
CA PRO A 736 16.73 3.27 -21.19
C PRO A 736 16.12 4.23 -20.17
N PRO A 737 15.45 5.30 -20.63
CA PRO A 737 14.69 6.19 -19.75
C PRO A 737 13.63 5.48 -18.90
N TYR A 738 13.09 4.35 -19.37
CA TYR A 738 12.17 3.52 -18.59
C TYR A 738 12.85 2.87 -17.39
N SER A 739 14.00 2.20 -17.58
CA SER A 739 14.75 1.58 -16.47
C SER A 739 15.20 2.63 -15.45
N LYS A 740 15.63 3.81 -15.91
CA LYS A 740 15.95 4.95 -15.04
C LYS A 740 14.76 5.33 -14.15
N ALA A 741 13.59 5.51 -14.77
CA ALA A 741 12.40 5.89 -14.03
C ALA A 741 11.92 4.80 -13.07
N LEU A 742 11.99 3.52 -13.50
CA LEU A 742 11.66 2.37 -12.67
C LEU A 742 12.56 2.29 -11.42
N LEU A 743 13.87 2.52 -11.57
CA LEU A 743 14.82 2.49 -10.47
C LEU A 743 14.72 3.72 -9.56
N SER A 744 14.51 4.91 -10.12
CA SER A 744 14.31 6.14 -9.31
C SER A 744 13.01 6.13 -8.50
N ALA A 745 12.07 5.23 -8.82
CA ALA A 745 10.81 5.08 -8.12
C ALA A 745 10.89 4.13 -6.91
N ILE A 746 12.06 3.50 -6.66
CA ILE A 746 12.26 2.63 -5.50
C ILE A 746 12.35 3.53 -4.25
N PRO A 747 11.54 3.31 -3.20
CA PRO A 747 11.70 4.02 -1.94
C PRO A 747 13.01 3.63 -1.27
N GLU A 748 13.77 4.64 -0.81
CA GLU A 748 15.01 4.41 -0.08
C GLU A 748 14.72 4.40 1.44
N PRO A 749 15.23 3.40 2.20
CA PRO A 749 15.06 3.33 3.65
C PRO A 749 16.01 4.31 4.39
N ASP A 750 16.16 5.53 3.86
CA ASP A 750 16.93 6.62 4.42
C ASP A 750 16.11 7.91 4.33
N PRO A 751 15.65 8.46 5.47
CA PRO A 751 14.84 9.69 5.48
C PRO A 751 15.61 10.94 5.05
N LEU A 752 16.94 10.86 4.91
CA LEU A 752 17.79 11.94 4.42
C LEU A 752 18.13 11.80 2.93
N ALA A 753 17.61 10.77 2.25
CA ALA A 753 17.80 10.56 0.82
C ALA A 753 17.22 11.72 0.00
N ASP A 754 17.90 12.08 -1.08
CA ASP A 754 17.45 13.13 -1.98
C ASP A 754 16.44 12.56 -2.99
N THR A 755 15.17 12.94 -2.86
CA THR A 755 14.08 12.49 -3.73
C THR A 755 13.88 13.40 -4.95
N ASP A 756 14.60 14.54 -5.06
CA ASP A 756 14.41 15.52 -6.14
C ASP A 756 14.78 14.96 -7.54
N ASP A 757 15.62 13.94 -7.60
CA ASP A 757 16.05 13.28 -8.85
C ASP A 757 15.04 12.21 -9.36
N ARG A 758 13.91 11.99 -8.66
CA ARG A 758 12.89 10.99 -9.05
C ARG A 758 12.24 11.34 -10.39
N THR A 759 12.29 10.39 -11.33
CA THR A 759 11.60 10.54 -12.62
C THR A 759 10.18 9.98 -12.55
N ILE A 760 9.19 10.84 -12.29
CA ILE A 760 7.78 10.45 -12.27
C ILE A 760 7.26 10.26 -13.70
N LEU A 761 6.86 9.03 -14.04
CA LEU A 761 6.27 8.71 -15.35
C LEU A 761 4.83 9.19 -15.43
N LYS A 762 4.55 10.25 -16.21
CA LYS A 762 3.17 10.71 -16.42
C LYS A 762 2.37 9.76 -17.33
N GLY A 763 1.13 9.48 -16.94
CA GLY A 763 0.13 8.70 -17.69
C GLY A 763 0.19 7.18 -17.46
N ASP A 764 -0.92 6.50 -17.73
CA ASP A 764 -1.09 5.04 -17.57
C ASP A 764 -0.32 4.22 -18.62
N VAL A 765 -0.03 2.96 -18.27
CA VAL A 765 0.56 1.98 -19.18
C VAL A 765 -0.38 1.74 -20.38
N PRO A 766 0.11 1.87 -21.64
CA PRO A 766 -0.71 1.60 -22.82
C PRO A 766 -1.28 0.19 -22.85
N SER A 767 -2.41 0.01 -23.52
CA SER A 767 -3.05 -1.30 -23.65
C SER A 767 -2.17 -2.28 -24.42
N PRO A 768 -1.97 -3.53 -23.93
CA PRO A 768 -1.27 -4.58 -24.65
C PRO A 768 -2.06 -5.11 -25.86
N ILE A 769 -3.31 -4.68 -26.03
CA ILE A 769 -4.16 -5.03 -27.19
C ILE A 769 -3.68 -4.28 -28.44
N ASP A 770 -3.43 -2.98 -28.30
CA ASP A 770 -2.96 -2.11 -29.37
C ASP A 770 -1.71 -1.34 -28.89
N PRO A 771 -0.55 -2.01 -28.82
CA PRO A 771 0.65 -1.39 -28.30
C PRO A 771 1.15 -0.29 -29.25
N PRO A 772 1.80 0.77 -28.74
CA PRO A 772 2.31 1.86 -29.56
C PRO A 772 3.25 1.37 -30.68
N SER A 773 3.17 2.03 -31.84
CA SER A 773 4.10 1.79 -32.95
C SER A 773 5.54 2.18 -32.60
N GLY A 774 6.52 1.53 -33.23
CA GLY A 774 7.93 1.80 -32.96
C GLY A 774 8.31 1.36 -31.55
N CYS A 775 9.00 2.21 -30.80
CA CYS A 775 9.32 2.01 -29.39
C CYS A 775 8.04 2.05 -28.53
N ARG A 776 7.74 0.95 -27.83
CA ARG A 776 6.54 0.85 -26.97
C ARG A 776 6.47 1.90 -25.87
N PHE A 777 7.62 2.36 -25.38
CA PHE A 777 7.71 3.35 -24.29
C PHE A 777 7.55 4.80 -24.78
N ARG A 778 7.47 5.05 -26.09
CA ARG A 778 7.47 6.42 -26.65
C ARG A 778 6.40 7.35 -26.07
N THR A 779 5.25 6.79 -25.69
CA THR A 779 4.12 7.57 -25.16
C THR A 779 4.35 8.09 -23.76
N ARG A 780 5.33 7.53 -23.02
CA ARG A 780 5.67 7.89 -21.63
C ARG A 780 7.13 8.34 -21.48
N CYS A 781 7.95 8.19 -22.52
CA CYS A 781 9.38 8.49 -22.49
C CYS A 781 9.66 10.00 -22.31
N PRO A 782 10.31 10.43 -21.21
CA PRO A 782 10.70 11.83 -21.03
C PRO A 782 11.76 12.26 -22.06
N SER A 783 12.56 11.31 -22.56
CA SER A 783 13.63 11.52 -23.54
C SER A 783 13.25 11.12 -24.97
N ILE A 784 11.96 11.24 -25.34
CA ILE A 784 11.53 10.98 -26.73
C ILE A 784 12.28 11.89 -27.70
N ILE A 785 12.88 11.31 -28.73
CA ILE A 785 13.85 12.02 -29.59
C ILE A 785 13.11 12.93 -30.59
N PRO A 786 13.32 14.26 -30.56
CA PRO A 786 12.74 15.16 -31.56
C PRO A 786 13.38 14.96 -32.94
N PRO A 787 12.70 15.38 -34.02
CA PRO A 787 13.30 15.44 -35.35
C PRO A 787 14.57 16.31 -35.33
N ALA A 788 15.63 15.89 -36.02
CA ALA A 788 16.94 16.54 -35.96
C ALA A 788 16.94 18.02 -36.44
N ASP A 789 15.96 18.38 -37.27
CA ASP A 789 15.81 19.72 -37.84
C ASP A 789 14.90 20.64 -36.97
N LEU A 790 14.37 20.15 -35.85
CA LEU A 790 13.45 20.88 -34.98
C LEU A 790 14.16 21.43 -33.73
N ASP A 791 14.20 22.75 -33.59
CA ASP A 791 14.71 23.43 -32.40
C ASP A 791 13.62 23.55 -31.34
N ILE A 792 13.58 22.60 -30.41
CA ILE A 792 12.60 22.53 -29.33
C ILE A 792 13.25 21.95 -28.07
N GLU A 793 12.90 22.52 -26.92
CA GLU A 793 13.31 21.97 -25.62
C GLU A 793 12.64 20.62 -25.38
N GLN A 794 13.35 19.69 -24.72
CA GLN A 794 12.89 18.31 -24.53
C GLN A 794 11.53 18.22 -23.81
N GLU A 795 11.33 19.04 -22.78
CA GLU A 795 10.09 19.13 -22.03
C GLU A 795 8.92 19.60 -22.92
N ARG A 796 9.13 20.68 -23.69
CA ARG A 796 8.13 21.22 -24.63
C ARG A 796 7.79 20.23 -25.74
N TYR A 797 8.77 19.48 -26.24
CA TYR A 797 8.52 18.42 -27.20
C TYR A 797 7.71 17.28 -26.60
N ARG A 798 7.96 16.92 -25.34
CA ARG A 798 7.17 15.90 -24.62
C ARG A 798 5.71 16.32 -24.47
N GLU A 799 5.44 17.59 -24.16
CA GLU A 799 4.08 18.16 -24.11
C GLU A 799 3.38 18.08 -25.48
N VAL A 800 4.08 18.48 -26.56
CA VAL A 800 3.54 18.34 -27.94
C VAL A 800 3.21 16.88 -28.25
N MET A 801 4.07 15.95 -27.85
CA MET A 801 3.85 14.52 -28.04
C MET A 801 2.68 13.99 -27.20
N PHE A 802 2.48 14.52 -25.99
CA PHE A 802 1.33 14.19 -25.15
C PHE A 802 0.02 14.70 -25.77
N TYR A 803 -0.03 15.96 -26.21
CA TYR A 803 -1.17 16.51 -26.96
C TYR A 803 -1.48 15.67 -28.20
N ARG A 804 -0.45 15.34 -28.97
CA ARG A 804 -0.60 14.54 -30.19
C ARG A 804 -1.11 13.11 -29.91
N GLN A 805 -0.66 12.48 -28.83
CA GLN A 805 -1.16 11.18 -28.41
C GLN A 805 -2.66 11.24 -28.10
N ARG A 806 -3.11 12.24 -27.34
CA ARG A 806 -4.53 12.43 -27.02
C ARG A 806 -5.37 12.72 -28.27
N LEU A 807 -4.79 13.42 -29.24
CA LEU A 807 -5.45 13.65 -30.51
C LEU A 807 -5.61 12.34 -31.31
N GLU A 808 -4.58 11.49 -31.34
CA GLU A 808 -4.59 10.19 -32.03
C GLU A 808 -5.62 9.21 -31.44
N SER A 809 -5.83 9.24 -30.11
CA SER A 809 -6.83 8.41 -29.45
C SER A 809 -8.26 8.98 -29.49
N GLY A 810 -8.43 10.25 -29.87
CA GLY A 810 -9.73 10.93 -29.83
C GLY A 810 -10.07 11.52 -28.45
N ASP A 811 -9.08 11.59 -27.56
CA ASP A 811 -9.20 11.86 -26.13
C ASP A 811 -9.10 13.36 -25.82
N ILE A 812 -9.81 14.21 -26.59
CA ILE A 812 -9.84 15.67 -26.37
C ILE A 812 -11.26 16.22 -26.49
N ASP A 813 -11.83 16.66 -25.36
CA ASP A 813 -13.08 17.41 -25.33
C ASP A 813 -12.77 18.91 -25.23
N VAL A 814 -12.82 19.59 -26.37
CA VAL A 814 -12.50 21.03 -26.46
C VAL A 814 -13.48 21.88 -25.66
N ASP A 815 -14.77 21.50 -25.64
CA ASP A 815 -15.80 22.25 -24.92
C ASP A 815 -15.59 22.13 -23.40
N ALA A 816 -15.20 20.95 -22.93
CA ALA A 816 -14.84 20.73 -21.53
C ALA A 816 -13.62 21.57 -21.12
N ILE A 817 -12.54 21.53 -21.89
CA ILE A 817 -11.31 22.28 -21.60
C ILE A 817 -11.59 23.79 -21.56
N GLU A 818 -12.37 24.32 -22.52
CA GLU A 818 -12.74 25.74 -22.52
C GLU A 818 -13.62 26.14 -21.33
N SER A 819 -14.40 25.20 -20.77
CA SER A 819 -15.20 25.45 -19.58
C SER A 819 -14.37 25.42 -18.30
N GLU A 820 -13.41 24.50 -18.22
CA GLU A 820 -12.50 24.29 -17.08
C GLU A 820 -11.61 25.49 -16.84
N VAL A 821 -10.89 25.94 -17.87
CA VAL A 821 -10.00 27.12 -17.80
C VAL A 821 -10.77 28.40 -17.44
N ARG A 822 -12.06 28.50 -17.79
CA ARG A 822 -12.91 29.63 -17.39
C ARG A 822 -13.24 29.63 -15.90
N ILE A 823 -13.40 28.45 -15.29
CA ILE A 823 -13.73 28.31 -13.87
C ILE A 823 -12.52 28.68 -13.00
N GLU A 824 -11.31 28.21 -13.36
CA GLU A 824 -10.08 28.53 -12.61
C GLU A 824 -9.74 30.03 -12.61
N ASN A 825 -10.00 30.72 -13.72
CA ASN A 825 -9.77 32.16 -13.83
C ASN A 825 -10.73 33.01 -12.97
N ASP A 826 -11.85 32.46 -12.50
CA ASP A 826 -12.76 33.14 -11.58
C ASP A 826 -12.34 32.99 -10.09
N SER A 827 -11.44 32.06 -9.76
CA SER A 827 -10.98 31.77 -8.38
C SER A 827 -9.60 32.33 -8.00
N ALA A 828 -8.70 32.62 -8.95
CA ALA A 828 -7.48 33.43 -8.72
C ALA A 828 -6.84 33.90 -10.05
N PRO A 829 -6.14 35.04 -10.11
CA PRO A 829 -5.48 35.49 -11.33
C PRO A 829 -4.05 34.92 -11.41
N THR A 830 -3.89 33.71 -11.95
CA THR A 830 -2.57 33.21 -12.37
C THR A 830 -2.22 33.76 -13.76
N ALA A 831 -1.00 34.28 -13.86
CA ALA A 831 -0.55 35.08 -14.98
C ALA A 831 0.13 34.21 -16.05
N VAL A 832 -0.58 33.84 -17.11
CA VAL A 832 0.01 33.70 -18.45
C VAL A 832 -0.64 34.74 -19.36
N ALA A 833 -0.03 35.93 -19.35
CA ALA A 833 -0.44 37.06 -20.16
C ALA A 833 -0.05 36.85 -21.63
N ASP A 834 -0.86 36.12 -22.40
CA ASP A 834 -0.87 36.25 -23.86
C ASP A 834 -2.23 35.83 -24.45
N GLY A 835 -3.13 36.81 -24.58
CA GLY A 835 -4.47 36.69 -25.16
C GLY A 835 -4.48 36.43 -26.68
N GLY A 836 -3.84 35.33 -27.10
CA GLY A 836 -3.86 34.81 -28.46
C GLY A 836 -5.06 33.89 -28.74
N ALA A 837 -5.21 33.48 -30.01
CA ALA A 837 -6.19 32.45 -30.37
C ALA A 837 -5.86 31.12 -29.66
N HIS A 838 -6.89 30.37 -29.25
CA HIS A 838 -6.76 29.06 -28.58
C HIS A 838 -6.11 29.09 -27.18
N ALA A 839 -6.15 30.23 -26.47
CA ALA A 839 -5.50 30.39 -25.15
C ALA A 839 -5.80 29.25 -24.15
N ALA A 840 -7.07 28.85 -23.99
CA ALA A 840 -7.44 27.77 -23.07
C ALA A 840 -6.80 26.41 -23.43
N LEU A 841 -6.69 26.08 -24.71
CA LEU A 841 -6.02 24.85 -25.14
C LEU A 841 -4.51 24.92 -24.93
N PHE A 842 -3.91 26.11 -25.08
CA PHE A 842 -2.49 26.28 -24.78
C PHE A 842 -2.22 26.15 -23.27
N GLU A 843 -3.04 26.78 -22.45
CA GLU A 843 -2.96 26.72 -20.98
C GLU A 843 -3.16 25.30 -20.46
N TYR A 844 -4.06 24.53 -21.08
CA TYR A 844 -4.32 23.14 -20.69
C TYR A 844 -3.21 22.16 -21.08
N PHE A 845 -2.58 22.33 -22.25
CA PHE A 845 -1.62 21.34 -22.77
C PHE A 845 -0.15 21.70 -22.55
N PHE A 846 0.17 22.95 -22.19
CA PHE A 846 1.55 23.44 -22.13
C PHE A 846 1.78 24.32 -20.92
N ASP A 847 2.75 23.95 -20.08
CA ASP A 847 3.10 24.68 -18.85
C ASP A 847 3.90 25.97 -19.13
N GLY A 848 4.24 26.24 -20.40
CA GLY A 848 5.17 27.28 -20.80
C GLY A 848 5.12 27.61 -22.29
N PRO A 849 5.81 28.69 -22.71
CA PRO A 849 5.72 29.17 -24.08
C PRO A 849 6.46 28.25 -25.06
N LEU A 850 5.78 27.90 -26.15
CA LEU A 850 6.38 27.24 -27.31
C LEU A 850 7.10 28.27 -28.21
N SER A 851 8.12 27.82 -28.95
CA SER A 851 8.76 28.64 -29.99
C SER A 851 7.75 29.04 -31.07
N GLU A 852 7.98 30.17 -31.75
CA GLU A 852 7.02 30.72 -32.71
C GLU A 852 6.67 29.72 -33.83
N GLU A 853 7.64 28.94 -34.30
CA GLU A 853 7.46 27.91 -35.32
C GLU A 853 6.61 26.74 -34.82
N VAL A 854 6.92 26.20 -33.63
CA VAL A 854 6.18 25.09 -33.03
C VAL A 854 4.76 25.53 -32.68
N ARG A 855 4.61 26.73 -32.10
CA ARG A 855 3.32 27.30 -31.72
C ARG A 855 2.39 27.48 -32.93
N ALA A 856 2.93 27.88 -34.09
CA ALA A 856 2.14 28.01 -35.30
C ALA A 856 1.53 26.67 -35.74
N VAL A 857 2.33 25.59 -35.75
CA VAL A 857 1.86 24.25 -36.13
C VAL A 857 0.84 23.70 -35.14
N VAL A 858 1.08 23.86 -33.83
CA VAL A 858 0.12 23.47 -32.79
C VAL A 858 -1.18 24.27 -32.89
N SER A 859 -1.09 25.58 -33.11
CA SER A 859 -2.27 26.43 -33.30
C SER A 859 -3.09 26.04 -34.54
N ASP A 860 -2.43 25.67 -35.64
CA ASP A 860 -3.12 25.16 -36.83
C ASP A 860 -3.85 23.84 -36.51
N SER A 861 -3.19 22.93 -35.77
CA SER A 861 -3.80 21.68 -35.30
C SER A 861 -5.04 21.93 -34.43
N PHE A 862 -4.97 22.87 -33.47
CA PHE A 862 -6.13 23.27 -32.66
C PHE A 862 -7.29 23.82 -33.49
N GLU A 863 -7.00 24.60 -34.53
CA GLU A 863 -8.04 25.10 -35.44
C GLU A 863 -8.70 23.93 -36.19
N HIS A 864 -7.94 22.93 -36.65
CA HIS A 864 -8.53 21.73 -37.26
C HIS A 864 -9.40 20.94 -36.27
N LEU A 865 -8.92 20.76 -35.04
CA LEU A 865 -9.64 20.09 -33.95
C LEU A 865 -10.97 20.78 -33.62
N LYS A 866 -10.99 22.10 -33.47
CA LYS A 866 -12.21 22.90 -33.23
C LYS A 866 -13.25 22.82 -34.35
N ASN A 867 -12.82 22.45 -35.55
CA ASN A 867 -13.69 22.26 -36.71
C ASN A 867 -14.04 20.78 -36.94
N ASP A 868 -13.87 19.90 -35.94
CA ASP A 868 -14.09 18.45 -35.99
C ASP A 868 -13.26 17.73 -37.08
N ARG A 869 -12.11 18.28 -37.47
CA ARG A 869 -11.21 17.73 -38.50
C ARG A 869 -10.01 17.02 -37.87
N TRP A 870 -10.30 15.97 -37.10
CA TRP A 870 -9.32 15.17 -36.34
C TRP A 870 -8.17 14.65 -37.19
N GLU A 871 -8.47 13.99 -38.32
CA GLU A 871 -7.43 13.43 -39.21
C GLU A 871 -6.48 14.52 -39.75
N GLU A 872 -6.99 15.73 -40.01
CA GLU A 872 -6.17 16.85 -40.50
C GLU A 872 -5.30 17.42 -39.38
N ALA A 873 -5.85 17.55 -38.17
CA ALA A 873 -5.11 17.95 -36.98
C ALA A 873 -3.96 16.97 -36.69
N GLU A 874 -4.21 15.66 -36.83
CA GLU A 874 -3.22 14.60 -36.60
C GLU A 874 -2.14 14.61 -37.67
N ALA A 875 -2.53 14.73 -38.95
CA ALA A 875 -1.61 14.74 -40.06
C ALA A 875 -0.62 15.91 -40.00
N ILE A 876 -1.06 17.10 -39.57
CA ILE A 876 -0.19 18.27 -39.40
C ILE A 876 0.85 18.01 -38.31
N LEU A 877 0.43 17.53 -37.15
CA LEU A 877 1.36 17.24 -36.05
C LEU A 877 2.33 16.12 -36.42
N ARG A 878 1.86 15.04 -37.05
CA ARG A 878 2.72 13.95 -37.51
C ARG A 878 3.72 14.44 -38.56
N GLY A 879 3.33 15.32 -39.46
CA GLY A 879 4.21 15.87 -40.48
C GLY A 879 5.42 16.63 -39.94
N THR A 880 5.29 17.27 -38.77
CA THR A 880 6.33 18.11 -38.17
C THR A 880 7.05 17.45 -36.99
N PHE A 881 6.33 16.66 -36.19
CA PHE A 881 6.80 16.15 -34.89
C PHE A 881 6.99 14.63 -34.85
N GLU A 882 7.08 13.93 -35.99
CA GLU A 882 7.29 12.47 -35.99
C GLU A 882 8.69 12.10 -35.48
N SER A 883 8.72 11.38 -34.34
CA SER A 883 9.96 10.89 -33.74
C SER A 883 10.52 9.65 -34.46
N VAL A 884 11.84 9.42 -34.40
CA VAL A 884 12.42 8.10 -34.73
C VAL A 884 11.82 6.99 -33.86
N CYS A 885 11.47 7.31 -32.61
CA CYS A 885 10.85 6.37 -31.68
C CYS A 885 9.46 5.90 -32.13
N GLU A 886 8.78 6.62 -33.02
CA GLU A 886 7.48 6.22 -33.57
C GLU A 886 7.60 5.29 -34.79
N ARG A 887 8.68 5.46 -35.55
CA ARG A 887 8.91 4.82 -36.83
C ARG A 887 9.57 3.46 -36.69
N GLU A 888 10.52 3.35 -35.77
CA GLU A 888 11.40 2.20 -35.64
C GLU A 888 11.30 1.62 -34.22
N ASN A 889 11.10 0.30 -34.12
CA ASN A 889 11.19 -0.38 -32.83
C ASN A 889 12.66 -0.70 -32.56
N PRO A 890 13.26 -0.20 -31.46
CA PRO A 890 14.62 -0.58 -31.09
C PRO A 890 14.66 -2.09 -30.75
N ALA A 891 15.81 -2.71 -30.95
CA ALA A 891 16.04 -4.12 -30.62
C ALA A 891 17.19 -4.22 -29.61
N LEU A 892 17.17 -5.26 -28.77
CA LEU A 892 18.31 -5.56 -27.90
C LEU A 892 19.59 -5.79 -28.72
N GLY A 893 20.67 -5.17 -28.29
CA GLY A 893 22.00 -5.36 -28.87
C GLY A 893 22.66 -6.69 -28.47
N GLU A 894 23.90 -6.90 -28.90
CA GLU A 894 24.73 -8.07 -28.54
C GLU A 894 25.83 -7.72 -27.52
N SER A 895 25.79 -6.51 -26.93
CA SER A 895 26.75 -6.07 -25.92
C SER A 895 26.61 -6.85 -24.60
N SER A 896 27.51 -6.65 -23.64
CA SER A 896 27.36 -7.20 -22.28
C SER A 896 26.18 -6.61 -21.50
N HIS A 897 25.77 -5.39 -21.85
CA HIS A 897 24.65 -4.67 -21.24
C HIS A 897 23.71 -4.16 -22.34
N PRO A 898 22.98 -5.07 -23.02
CA PRO A 898 22.13 -4.70 -24.15
C PRO A 898 20.91 -3.88 -23.70
N ALA A 899 20.59 -2.84 -24.46
CA ALA A 899 19.43 -1.98 -24.25
C ALA A 899 18.68 -1.74 -25.57
N ALA A 900 17.37 -1.92 -25.58
CA ALA A 900 16.48 -1.63 -26.69
C ALA A 900 16.04 -0.16 -26.64
N CYS A 901 16.97 0.75 -26.90
CA CYS A 901 16.70 2.19 -26.89
C CYS A 901 17.49 2.92 -27.99
N HIS A 902 16.84 3.79 -28.76
CA HIS A 902 17.47 4.60 -29.81
C HIS A 902 18.59 5.53 -29.30
N LEU A 903 18.56 5.91 -28.01
CA LEU A 903 19.62 6.70 -27.38
C LEU A 903 20.92 5.90 -27.19
N HIS A 904 20.82 4.58 -27.19
CA HIS A 904 21.91 3.64 -26.90
C HIS A 904 22.12 2.60 -28.01
N ASP A 905 21.43 2.75 -29.15
CA ASP A 905 21.51 1.79 -30.24
C ASP A 905 22.89 1.87 -30.91
N GLU A 906 23.68 0.82 -30.75
CA GLU A 906 25.01 0.68 -31.34
C GLU A 906 25.00 0.72 -32.87
N ARG A 907 23.84 0.49 -33.52
CA ARG A 907 23.68 0.59 -34.98
C ARG A 907 23.72 2.03 -35.49
N SER A 908 23.41 3.02 -34.64
CA SER A 908 23.45 4.44 -34.99
C SER A 908 24.89 5.00 -35.06
N ASN A 909 25.85 4.29 -34.47
CA ASN A 909 27.25 4.71 -34.34
C ASN A 909 28.19 4.07 -35.39
N ARG A 910 27.65 3.50 -36.47
CA ARG A 910 28.42 2.87 -37.58
C ARG A 910 28.19 3.51 -38.94
#